data_AF-A0A1Y2FA16-F1
#
_entry.id   AF-A0A1Y2FA16-F1
#
_cell.length_a   1.000
_cell.length_b   1.000
_cell.length_c   1.000
_cell.angle_alpha   90.00
_cell.angle_beta   90.00
_cell.angle_gamma   90.00
#
_symmetry.space_group_name_H-M   'P 1'
#
loop_
_entity.id
_entity.type
_entity.pdbx_description
1 polymer ?
#
loop_
_entity_poly.entity_id
_entity_poly.type
_entity_poly.pdbx_seq_one_letter_code
_entity_poly.pdbx_strand_id
1 'polypeptide(L)'
;MFKFLIFIAINIALIYARSVKFSVIAFGSSVEVKIGSNTYIMTKVDKYTPVFRYNASLTSSDYSYKYIVDGKEEPFTRTLDGSSTTTHNEFFGRKDTIKILPEFNHPDKGSWKRSIGKTSLFDDSYIPTVHIYGDNAESTFHDAKSRYMSRVVFILKDDIITLKDVACYPKNKSWPKFQFKLVTHAHTKDISGVYGRYVLKFRDNNEDPTFFRQKLYSDILDTIGAPTIQSIFARVYVNNVPVGSYVLQEEAASESFARACFHGNNNGQFKITNIDDLGHPLDCSTGADIDYGDNVNYYAFQAYNSSRYDNSRIKKLAKALHDLNIDSDSAVETFNKEWFDIDTFFKAVAMQYLTGHWDSYLFYSTNFAMYDDPTQSSGDKYKFYFICQDWDNTFGINLDKTYTRYDEEFTTISYKKYVNIPWGIDEYDAPRRYAFDKLLSNSKLRKKFEKILTDIVKYILNPKSFEPRLSAFVERFRDEVEFSYTTTPWREGSERIKWDMNDFDKNLNYPGRYGVGYGLREFVCKRAKGINKEFGLGLSVDCSVYESSKECGPGFGSCSDNKCCSSSGYCGTSSAYCDAGCQVGFGKCKVSTTTTTKTTTKTTTTKGDSIETGNVSTDGKCGPKNNNTICPDNKCCSKYGYCGETDAHCGTGCQSNFGTCNNQNPPDEKTTTTTTKTTTTTKTTTTKGNSIETGNVSTDGKCGPKNNNTICPDNKCCSKYGYCGEADAYCGTGCQSNFGTCNNQNPPDEKTTTTTTKTTTTKGDSIETGNVSTDGKCGPKNNNTICPDNKCCSKYGYCGETDAYCGTGCQSNFGTCNNQNPPDEKTTTTTTKTTTTKGSSIETGNISADGKCGPKNNNTICPDNKCCSKYGYCGETIAYCGAGCQSEFGTCADVVTSTRTTTKKTTTTKGSTATGALSTDGKCGSKNNNKVCPNNGCCSKYGYCGTTDAYCGSGCQSGFGRCS
;
A
#
# COMPACT_ATOMS: atom_id res chain seq x y z
N MET A 1 62.06 19.98 -10.10
CA MET A 1 61.48 18.68 -9.68
C MET A 1 60.33 18.85 -8.67
N PHE A 2 60.55 19.39 -7.47
CA PHE A 2 59.52 19.46 -6.41
C PHE A 2 58.17 20.10 -6.83
N LYS A 3 58.20 21.26 -7.50
CA LYS A 3 56.98 21.90 -8.05
C LYS A 3 56.23 21.03 -9.09
N PHE A 4 56.95 20.19 -9.84
CA PHE A 4 56.36 19.28 -10.84
C PHE A 4 55.74 18.04 -10.18
N LEU A 5 56.36 17.53 -9.11
CA LEU A 5 55.77 16.48 -8.27
C LEU A 5 54.51 16.96 -7.53
N ILE A 6 54.52 18.19 -7.00
CA ILE A 6 53.31 18.83 -6.44
C ILE A 6 52.23 18.98 -7.51
N PHE A 7 52.59 19.44 -8.72
CA PHE A 7 51.63 19.56 -9.83
C PHE A 7 51.03 18.20 -10.22
N ILE A 8 51.86 17.15 -10.34
CA ILE A 8 51.38 15.79 -10.62
C ILE A 8 50.50 15.27 -9.47
N ALA A 9 50.89 15.44 -8.21
CA ALA A 9 50.09 15.01 -7.05
C ALA A 9 48.73 15.73 -6.98
N ILE A 10 48.68 17.03 -7.26
CA ILE A 10 47.43 17.80 -7.34
C ILE A 10 46.56 17.31 -8.51
N ASN A 11 47.13 17.04 -9.68
CA ASN A 11 46.37 16.51 -10.81
C ASN A 11 45.86 15.07 -10.54
N ILE A 12 46.65 14.21 -9.87
CA ILE A 12 46.20 12.87 -9.44
C ILE A 12 45.08 12.99 -8.41
N ALA A 13 45.17 13.89 -7.43
CA ALA A 13 44.10 14.12 -6.45
C ALA A 13 42.81 14.63 -7.11
N LEU A 14 42.90 15.49 -8.14
CA LEU A 14 41.77 15.96 -8.93
C LEU A 14 41.14 14.85 -9.79
N ILE A 15 41.90 13.83 -10.20
CA ILE A 15 41.39 12.66 -10.95
C ILE A 15 40.50 11.74 -10.07
N TYR A 16 40.62 11.81 -8.74
CA TYR A 16 39.81 11.02 -7.79
C TYR A 16 38.74 11.84 -7.05
N ALA A 17 38.52 13.10 -7.41
CA ALA A 17 37.51 13.96 -6.80
C ALA A 17 36.16 13.86 -7.53
N ARG A 18 35.11 13.38 -6.85
CA ARG A 18 33.72 13.43 -7.32
C ARG A 18 33.04 14.73 -6.88
N SER A 19 32.23 15.31 -7.76
CA SER A 19 31.33 16.41 -7.39
C SER A 19 30.06 15.84 -6.76
N VAL A 20 29.70 16.31 -5.57
CA VAL A 20 28.54 15.84 -4.82
C VAL A 20 27.56 16.98 -4.55
N LYS A 21 26.34 16.85 -5.07
CA LYS A 21 25.22 17.76 -4.80
C LYS A 21 24.52 17.37 -3.50
N PHE A 22 24.84 18.08 -2.42
CA PHE A 22 24.04 18.07 -1.18
C PHE A 22 22.79 18.93 -1.40
N SER A 23 21.63 18.42 -1.00
CA SER A 23 20.34 19.09 -1.23
C SER A 23 19.37 18.77 -0.10
N VAL A 24 18.89 19.78 0.63
CA VAL A 24 18.03 19.59 1.81
C VAL A 24 16.81 20.51 1.78
N ILE A 25 15.65 19.96 2.13
CA ILE A 25 14.41 20.68 2.40
C ILE A 25 14.47 21.20 3.84
N ALA A 26 14.43 22.52 3.99
CA ALA A 26 14.48 23.22 5.27
C ALA A 26 13.66 24.52 5.21
N PHE A 27 13.07 24.91 6.33
CA PHE A 27 12.23 26.11 6.45
C PHE A 27 12.90 27.25 7.25
N GLY A 28 14.16 27.04 7.67
CA GLY A 28 14.95 28.04 8.38
C GLY A 28 15.56 29.13 7.48
N SER A 29 16.22 30.10 8.12
CA SER A 29 16.83 31.26 7.46
C SER A 29 18.30 31.05 7.12
N SER A 30 19.04 30.37 8.00
CA SER A 30 20.40 29.88 7.77
C SER A 30 20.40 28.36 7.66
N VAL A 31 21.04 27.84 6.62
CA VAL A 31 21.15 26.39 6.37
C VAL A 31 22.59 26.07 5.98
N GLU A 32 23.16 25.10 6.66
CA GLU A 32 24.55 24.66 6.47
C GLU A 32 24.61 23.13 6.37
N VAL A 33 25.65 22.63 5.70
CA VAL A 33 26.01 21.21 5.74
C VAL A 33 27.40 21.07 6.35
N LYS A 34 27.51 20.20 7.35
CA LYS A 34 28.75 19.82 8.01
C LYS A 34 29.20 18.49 7.45
N ILE A 35 30.32 18.48 6.72
CA ILE A 35 30.88 17.31 6.04
C ILE A 35 32.23 16.98 6.72
N GLY A 36 32.29 15.85 7.43
CA GLY A 36 33.40 15.56 8.34
C GLY A 36 33.55 16.65 9.41
N SER A 37 34.72 17.32 9.43
CA SER A 37 35.03 18.42 10.35
C SER A 37 34.58 19.81 9.89
N ASN A 38 34.18 19.97 8.62
CA ASN A 38 34.05 21.27 7.97
C ASN A 38 32.58 21.63 7.72
N THR A 39 32.20 22.87 8.03
CA THR A 39 30.84 23.39 7.81
C THR A 39 30.80 24.32 6.59
N TYR A 40 29.77 24.18 5.77
CA TYR A 40 29.57 24.93 4.53
C TYR A 40 28.15 25.50 4.46
N ILE A 41 28.03 26.80 4.21
CA ILE A 41 26.74 27.49 4.00
C ILE A 41 26.10 26.97 2.70
N MET A 42 24.82 26.61 2.77
CA MET A 42 24.03 26.16 1.63
C MET A 42 23.18 27.30 1.06
N THR A 43 22.99 27.31 -0.25
CA THR A 43 22.22 28.36 -0.93
C THR A 43 20.83 27.86 -1.33
N LYS A 44 19.78 28.62 -1.01
CA LYS A 44 18.41 28.31 -1.42
C LYS A 44 18.29 28.29 -2.96
N VAL A 45 17.65 27.26 -3.53
CA VAL A 45 17.62 27.07 -5.00
C VAL A 45 16.84 28.16 -5.74
N ASP A 46 15.77 28.66 -5.11
CA ASP A 46 15.02 29.85 -5.53
C ASP A 46 14.21 30.41 -4.35
N LYS A 47 13.53 31.56 -4.53
CA LYS A 47 12.76 32.23 -3.48
C LYS A 47 11.65 31.35 -2.88
N TYR A 48 10.98 30.54 -3.71
CA TYR A 48 9.75 29.80 -3.44
C TYR A 48 9.95 28.28 -3.29
N THR A 49 11.17 27.76 -3.35
CA THR A 49 11.40 26.35 -3.05
C THR A 49 12.21 26.24 -1.76
N PRO A 50 11.71 25.60 -0.69
CA PRO A 50 12.43 25.43 0.59
C PRO A 50 13.61 24.45 0.50
N VAL A 51 14.26 24.33 -0.66
CA VAL A 51 15.42 23.47 -0.89
C VAL A 51 16.68 24.33 -0.91
N PHE A 52 17.68 23.91 -0.14
CA PHE A 52 19.01 24.50 -0.08
C PHE A 52 20.02 23.52 -0.66
N ARG A 53 21.03 24.03 -1.38
CA ARG A 53 22.04 23.20 -2.05
C ARG A 53 23.46 23.68 -1.80
N TYR A 54 24.38 22.72 -1.76
CA TYR A 54 25.82 22.93 -1.79
C TYR A 54 26.46 21.84 -2.67
N ASN A 55 27.43 22.23 -3.50
CA ASN A 55 28.19 21.29 -4.33
C ASN A 55 29.60 21.17 -3.75
N ALA A 56 29.91 20.00 -3.17
CA ALA A 56 31.23 19.70 -2.65
C ALA A 56 32.09 18.98 -3.71
N SER A 57 33.41 19.13 -3.64
CA SER A 57 34.37 18.24 -4.32
C SER A 57 34.98 17.32 -3.27
N LEU A 58 34.66 16.03 -3.33
CA LEU A 58 35.00 15.02 -2.33
C LEU A 58 35.81 13.88 -2.98
N THR A 59 36.71 13.22 -2.26
CA THR A 59 37.41 12.02 -2.79
C THR A 59 36.42 10.87 -2.98
N SER A 60 36.77 9.78 -3.66
CA SER A 60 35.95 8.55 -3.75
C SER A 60 35.72 7.78 -2.43
N SER A 61 35.95 8.40 -1.27
CA SER A 61 35.70 7.83 0.05
C SER A 61 34.26 8.05 0.54
N ASP A 62 33.85 7.29 1.55
CA ASP A 62 32.64 7.56 2.32
C ASP A 62 32.82 8.82 3.18
N TYR A 63 31.74 9.58 3.38
CA TYR A 63 31.74 10.75 4.24
C TYR A 63 30.56 10.72 5.22
N SER A 64 30.83 11.03 6.49
CA SER A 64 29.79 11.40 7.44
C SER A 64 29.43 12.88 7.27
N TYR A 65 28.14 13.19 7.39
CA TYR A 65 27.66 14.56 7.31
C TYR A 65 26.38 14.79 8.12
N LYS A 66 26.05 16.05 8.34
CA LYS A 66 24.82 16.52 8.99
C LYS A 66 24.39 17.85 8.41
N TYR A 67 23.09 18.14 8.48
CA TYR A 67 22.60 19.50 8.27
C TYR A 67 22.52 20.29 9.58
N ILE A 68 22.63 21.61 9.46
CA ILE A 68 22.42 22.58 10.52
C ILE A 68 21.43 23.61 9.99
N VAL A 69 20.33 23.85 10.71
CA VAL A 69 19.30 24.83 10.34
C VAL A 69 19.09 25.78 11.51
N ASP A 70 19.29 27.09 11.27
CA ASP A 70 19.25 28.15 12.28
C ASP A 70 20.05 27.80 13.56
N GLY A 71 21.25 27.26 13.38
CA GLY A 71 22.16 26.83 14.45
C GLY A 71 21.83 25.49 15.11
N LYS A 72 20.74 24.82 14.72
CA LYS A 72 20.35 23.49 15.23
C LYS A 72 20.91 22.40 14.31
N GLU A 73 21.90 21.67 14.79
CA GLU A 73 22.46 20.48 14.12
C GLU A 73 21.50 19.28 14.22
N GLU A 74 21.45 18.41 13.20
CA GLU A 74 20.66 17.17 13.25
C GLU A 74 21.11 16.24 14.41
N PRO A 75 20.18 15.58 15.12
CA PRO A 75 20.50 14.72 16.26
C PRO A 75 21.14 13.38 15.84
N PHE A 76 21.07 13.03 14.56
CA PHE A 76 21.70 11.85 13.96
C PHE A 76 22.78 12.27 12.94
N THR A 77 23.67 11.33 12.59
CA THR A 77 24.68 11.51 11.54
C THR A 77 24.24 10.76 10.28
N ARG A 78 24.35 11.41 9.11
CA ARG A 78 24.11 10.82 7.79
C ARG A 78 25.42 10.26 7.21
N THR A 79 25.30 9.29 6.32
CA THR A 79 26.43 8.70 5.58
C THR A 79 26.24 8.90 4.08
N LEU A 80 27.29 9.32 3.39
CA LEU A 80 27.38 9.45 1.94
C LEU A 80 28.37 8.41 1.42
N ASP A 81 27.87 7.44 0.66
CA ASP A 81 28.67 6.38 0.03
C ASP A 81 29.67 6.92 -1.02
N GLY A 82 30.83 6.28 -1.12
CA GLY A 82 31.97 6.61 -1.98
C GLY A 82 31.71 6.74 -3.49
N SER A 83 30.59 6.21 -3.99
CA SER A 83 30.15 6.37 -5.38
C SER A 83 29.11 7.48 -5.59
N SER A 84 28.45 7.93 -4.52
CA SER A 84 27.28 8.81 -4.61
C SER A 84 27.62 10.25 -5.01
N THR A 85 26.99 10.75 -6.08
CA THR A 85 27.15 12.13 -6.61
C THR A 85 26.04 13.10 -6.15
N THR A 86 25.09 12.62 -5.35
CA THR A 86 24.10 13.46 -4.68
C THR A 86 23.59 12.79 -3.40
N THR A 87 23.07 13.59 -2.48
CA THR A 87 22.29 13.09 -1.35
C THR A 87 20.78 12.97 -1.63
N HIS A 88 20.34 13.25 -2.86
CA HIS A 88 18.94 13.51 -3.25
C HIS A 88 18.37 14.76 -2.54
N ASN A 89 17.09 15.10 -2.74
CA ASN A 89 16.42 16.18 -2.00
C ASN A 89 16.01 15.64 -0.61
N GLU A 90 16.90 15.74 0.36
CA GLU A 90 16.68 15.26 1.74
C GLU A 90 15.70 16.15 2.51
N PHE A 91 15.24 15.73 3.67
CA PHE A 91 14.40 16.55 4.55
C PHE A 91 15.06 16.70 5.92
N PHE A 92 15.26 17.94 6.38
CA PHE A 92 15.93 18.22 7.65
C PHE A 92 15.20 17.55 8.82
N GLY A 93 15.93 16.76 9.61
CA GLY A 93 15.37 16.00 10.73
C GLY A 93 14.71 14.66 10.37
N ARG A 94 14.58 14.31 9.08
CA ARG A 94 14.19 12.94 8.66
C ARG A 94 15.45 12.12 8.39
N LYS A 95 15.71 11.12 9.24
CA LYS A 95 16.92 10.26 9.19
C LYS A 95 17.10 9.60 7.82
N ASP A 96 16.11 8.83 7.39
CA ASP A 96 16.18 8.07 6.15
C ASP A 96 15.63 8.91 4.99
N THR A 97 16.47 9.29 4.04
CA THR A 97 16.03 9.98 2.81
C THR A 97 15.32 8.99 1.89
N ILE A 98 15.99 7.88 1.57
CA ILE A 98 15.47 6.77 0.77
C ILE A 98 15.33 5.54 1.65
N LYS A 99 14.17 4.88 1.59
CA LYS A 99 13.95 3.59 2.24
C LYS A 99 13.15 2.68 1.33
N ILE A 100 13.81 1.68 0.73
CA ILE A 100 13.14 0.69 -0.11
C ILE A 100 12.21 -0.13 0.78
N LEU A 101 10.92 -0.13 0.46
CA LEU A 101 9.92 -0.90 1.19
C LEU A 101 9.70 -2.24 0.47
N PRO A 102 9.54 -3.36 1.21
CA PRO A 102 9.15 -4.63 0.60
C PRO A 102 7.79 -4.46 -0.07
N GLU A 103 7.59 -5.11 -1.22
CA GLU A 103 6.30 -5.11 -1.92
C GLU A 103 5.55 -6.42 -1.67
N PHE A 104 4.23 -6.42 -1.84
CA PHE A 104 3.47 -7.67 -1.92
C PHE A 104 3.88 -8.50 -3.15
N ASN A 105 3.55 -9.80 -3.12
CA ASN A 105 3.80 -10.73 -4.21
C ASN A 105 2.52 -11.47 -4.60
N HIS A 106 2.37 -11.79 -5.88
CA HIS A 106 1.22 -12.51 -6.45
C HIS A 106 1.57 -13.01 -7.86
N PRO A 107 0.99 -14.13 -8.35
CA PRO A 107 1.25 -14.62 -9.72
C PRO A 107 1.01 -13.57 -10.81
N ASP A 108 -0.04 -12.76 -10.68
CA ASP A 108 -0.39 -11.69 -11.63
C ASP A 108 0.45 -10.40 -11.50
N LYS A 109 1.51 -10.38 -10.66
CA LYS A 109 2.23 -9.14 -10.34
C LYS A 109 2.82 -8.49 -11.58
N GLY A 110 2.44 -7.23 -11.80
CA GLY A 110 2.85 -6.45 -12.96
C GLY A 110 2.27 -6.93 -14.29
N SER A 111 1.21 -7.76 -14.31
CA SER A 111 0.48 -8.15 -15.53
C SER A 111 -0.19 -6.96 -16.24
N TRP A 112 -0.54 -5.90 -15.49
CA TRP A 112 -1.02 -4.65 -16.07
C TRP A 112 0.12 -3.87 -16.76
N LYS A 113 0.23 -4.02 -18.09
CA LYS A 113 1.27 -3.39 -18.93
C LYS A 113 0.80 -2.11 -19.66
N ARG A 114 -0.27 -1.48 -19.19
CA ARG A 114 -0.96 -0.36 -19.85
C ARG A 114 -0.77 1.00 -19.19
N SER A 115 -0.14 1.05 -18.02
CA SER A 115 0.10 2.28 -17.27
C SER A 115 1.32 3.03 -17.83
N ILE A 116 1.56 4.27 -17.43
CA ILE A 116 2.88 4.90 -17.55
C ILE A 116 3.85 4.44 -16.45
N GLY A 117 3.34 3.69 -15.45
CA GLY A 117 4.11 3.17 -14.32
C GLY A 117 4.30 4.18 -13.19
N LYS A 118 5.04 3.74 -12.16
CA LYS A 118 5.46 4.55 -11.01
C LYS A 118 6.59 5.49 -11.43
N THR A 119 6.22 6.70 -11.84
CA THR A 119 7.15 7.84 -12.03
C THR A 119 7.65 8.34 -10.67
N SER A 120 8.68 9.19 -10.62
CA SER A 120 9.23 9.73 -9.35
C SER A 120 8.22 10.39 -8.39
N LEU A 121 7.03 10.81 -8.85
CA LEU A 121 5.93 11.24 -7.97
C LEU A 121 5.44 10.13 -7.02
N PHE A 122 5.42 8.88 -7.49
CA PHE A 122 4.97 7.68 -6.78
C PHE A 122 6.15 6.72 -6.53
N ASP A 123 7.34 7.27 -6.29
CA ASP A 123 8.49 6.51 -5.78
C ASP A 123 8.24 6.20 -4.29
N ASP A 124 7.78 4.99 -4.04
CA ASP A 124 7.44 4.45 -2.71
C ASP A 124 8.62 4.47 -1.72
N SER A 125 9.86 4.64 -2.21
CA SER A 125 11.05 4.75 -1.37
C SER A 125 11.27 6.16 -0.80
N TYR A 126 10.59 7.18 -1.32
CA TYR A 126 10.72 8.59 -0.96
C TYR A 126 9.41 9.16 -0.40
N ILE A 127 9.50 10.26 0.36
CA ILE A 127 8.32 10.99 0.90
C ILE A 127 8.27 12.37 0.24
N PRO A 128 7.45 12.57 -0.81
CA PRO A 128 7.23 13.87 -1.44
C PRO A 128 6.89 14.98 -0.45
N THR A 129 7.41 16.17 -0.73
CA THR A 129 6.98 17.40 -0.05
C THR A 129 6.30 18.32 -1.05
N VAL A 130 5.07 18.72 -0.79
CA VAL A 130 4.27 19.58 -1.65
C VAL A 130 4.07 20.93 -0.96
N HIS A 131 4.47 22.01 -1.63
CA HIS A 131 4.43 23.36 -1.08
C HIS A 131 3.54 24.26 -1.93
N ILE A 132 2.50 24.80 -1.31
CA ILE A 132 1.49 25.66 -1.94
C ILE A 132 1.74 27.12 -1.49
N TYR A 133 1.63 28.08 -2.41
CA TYR A 133 2.04 29.47 -2.16
C TYR A 133 1.03 30.54 -2.58
N GLY A 134 1.02 31.62 -1.78
CA GLY A 134 0.33 32.88 -2.02
C GLY A 134 -0.94 33.03 -1.19
N ASP A 135 -1.48 34.25 -1.16
CA ASP A 135 -2.59 34.66 -0.29
C ASP A 135 -3.88 33.85 -0.54
N ASN A 136 -4.09 33.41 -1.79
CA ASN A 136 -5.15 32.48 -2.16
C ASN A 136 -5.00 31.11 -1.50
N ALA A 137 -3.77 30.63 -1.28
CA ALA A 137 -3.52 29.35 -0.60
C ALA A 137 -3.88 29.49 0.89
N GLU A 138 -3.30 30.48 1.54
CA GLU A 138 -3.59 30.84 2.94
C GLU A 138 -5.10 30.98 3.20
N SER A 139 -5.78 31.80 2.39
CA SER A 139 -7.23 31.97 2.45
C SER A 139 -7.99 30.65 2.27
N THR A 140 -7.53 29.75 1.39
CA THR A 140 -8.17 28.46 1.10
C THR A 140 -8.02 27.48 2.26
N PHE A 141 -6.87 27.46 2.95
CA PHE A 141 -6.68 26.59 4.11
C PHE A 141 -7.36 27.12 5.38
N HIS A 142 -7.65 28.42 5.47
CA HIS A 142 -8.51 28.99 6.51
C HIS A 142 -10.02 28.80 6.25
N ASP A 143 -10.53 29.02 5.03
CA ASP A 143 -11.98 29.06 4.75
C ASP A 143 -12.54 27.91 3.90
N ALA A 144 -11.70 26.98 3.45
CA ALA A 144 -12.05 25.84 2.60
C ALA A 144 -12.81 26.20 1.29
N LYS A 145 -12.63 27.41 0.75
CA LYS A 145 -13.18 27.80 -0.57
C LYS A 145 -12.17 27.58 -1.70
N SER A 146 -12.68 27.13 -2.85
CA SER A 146 -11.87 26.83 -4.03
C SER A 146 -11.26 28.10 -4.63
N ARG A 147 -9.97 28.07 -4.95
CA ARG A 147 -9.22 29.19 -5.55
C ARG A 147 -8.10 28.69 -6.47
N TYR A 148 -7.54 29.58 -7.28
CA TYR A 148 -6.30 29.32 -8.01
C TYR A 148 -5.08 29.62 -7.13
N MET A 149 -4.24 28.61 -6.95
CA MET A 149 -2.97 28.71 -6.24
C MET A 149 -1.93 29.33 -7.16
N SER A 150 -1.31 30.43 -6.74
CA SER A 150 -0.32 31.16 -7.57
C SER A 150 0.87 30.27 -7.97
N ARG A 151 1.22 29.33 -7.08
CA ARG A 151 2.28 28.34 -7.29
C ARG A 151 2.07 27.12 -6.41
N VAL A 152 2.38 25.95 -6.97
CA VAL A 152 2.54 24.69 -6.24
C VAL A 152 3.89 24.08 -6.62
N VAL A 153 4.69 23.69 -5.63
CA VAL A 153 6.01 23.07 -5.83
C VAL A 153 5.98 21.65 -5.29
N PHE A 154 6.18 20.67 -6.16
CA PHE A 154 6.40 19.27 -5.79
C PHE A 154 7.90 19.04 -5.69
N ILE A 155 8.39 18.73 -4.49
CA ILE A 155 9.76 18.34 -4.22
C ILE A 155 9.76 16.82 -4.11
N LEU A 156 10.38 16.18 -5.09
CA LEU A 156 10.51 14.74 -5.24
C LEU A 156 11.95 14.33 -4.97
N LYS A 157 12.27 13.04 -5.06
CA LYS A 157 13.60 12.47 -4.80
C LYS A 157 14.73 13.30 -5.43
N ASP A 158 14.72 13.50 -6.75
CA ASP A 158 15.74 14.30 -7.43
C ASP A 158 15.19 15.59 -8.07
N ASP A 159 13.89 15.63 -8.38
CA ASP A 159 13.25 16.69 -9.14
C ASP A 159 12.46 17.69 -8.30
N ILE A 160 12.36 18.91 -8.81
CA ILE A 160 11.55 19.99 -8.26
C ILE A 160 10.64 20.47 -9.38
N ILE A 161 9.34 20.20 -9.28
CA ILE A 161 8.34 20.52 -10.30
C ILE A 161 7.50 21.68 -9.79
N THR A 162 7.59 22.83 -10.46
CA THR A 162 6.87 24.05 -10.11
C THR A 162 5.73 24.30 -11.09
N LEU A 163 4.50 24.26 -10.59
CA LEU A 163 3.28 24.58 -11.32
C LEU A 163 2.77 25.97 -10.90
N LYS A 164 1.99 26.61 -11.78
CA LYS A 164 1.38 27.93 -11.54
C LYS A 164 -0.11 27.87 -11.88
N ASP A 165 -0.86 28.80 -11.29
CA ASP A 165 -2.30 29.00 -11.55
C ASP A 165 -3.12 27.69 -11.43
N VAL A 166 -2.77 26.88 -10.44
CA VAL A 166 -3.35 25.55 -10.20
C VAL A 166 -4.66 25.70 -9.47
N ALA A 167 -5.77 25.19 -10.01
CA ALA A 167 -7.04 25.19 -9.31
C ALA A 167 -6.99 24.24 -8.11
N CYS A 168 -7.33 24.72 -6.91
CA CYS A 168 -7.48 23.93 -5.71
C CYS A 168 -8.95 23.86 -5.31
N TYR A 169 -9.46 22.64 -5.11
CA TYR A 169 -10.84 22.35 -4.73
C TYR A 169 -10.89 21.57 -3.41
N PRO A 170 -11.17 22.24 -2.27
CA PRO A 170 -11.45 21.57 -1.01
C PRO A 170 -12.74 20.72 -1.05
N LYS A 171 -12.68 19.51 -0.49
CA LYS A 171 -13.81 18.61 -0.18
C LYS A 171 -13.85 18.33 1.33
N ASN A 172 -14.89 17.65 1.83
CA ASN A 172 -15.05 17.28 3.25
C ASN A 172 -14.83 18.46 4.24
N LYS A 173 -15.43 19.61 3.93
CA LYS A 173 -15.15 20.91 4.59
C LYS A 173 -15.61 20.99 6.05
N SER A 174 -16.35 19.99 6.52
CA SER A 174 -16.67 19.82 7.94
C SER A 174 -15.42 19.52 8.78
N TRP A 175 -14.38 18.92 8.18
CA TRP A 175 -13.15 18.56 8.88
C TRP A 175 -12.17 19.73 9.06
N PRO A 176 -11.46 19.83 10.20
CA PRO A 176 -10.42 20.84 10.42
C PRO A 176 -9.26 20.75 9.40
N LYS A 177 -8.71 19.53 9.22
CA LYS A 177 -7.80 19.19 8.11
C LYS A 177 -8.65 18.56 7.01
N PHE A 178 -8.92 19.30 5.94
CA PHE A 178 -9.78 18.85 4.84
C PHE A 178 -8.98 18.24 3.69
N GLN A 179 -9.55 17.26 2.99
CA GLN A 179 -9.06 16.76 1.72
C GLN A 179 -9.23 17.79 0.59
N PHE A 180 -8.30 17.83 -0.37
CA PHE A 180 -8.36 18.76 -1.49
C PHE A 180 -7.89 18.14 -2.80
N LYS A 181 -8.33 18.70 -3.92
CA LYS A 181 -7.94 18.30 -5.27
C LYS A 181 -7.23 19.44 -6.00
N LEU A 182 -6.07 19.15 -6.58
CA LEU A 182 -5.34 20.04 -7.47
C LEU A 182 -5.62 19.68 -8.93
N VAL A 183 -6.09 20.64 -9.72
CA VAL A 183 -6.35 20.50 -11.16
C VAL A 183 -5.49 21.50 -11.91
N THR A 184 -4.40 21.02 -12.51
CA THR A 184 -3.31 21.87 -13.01
C THR A 184 -3.63 22.47 -14.38
N HIS A 185 -4.41 21.75 -15.19
CA HIS A 185 -4.81 22.14 -16.53
C HIS A 185 -6.03 23.08 -16.57
N ALA A 186 -6.72 23.31 -15.45
CA ALA A 186 -8.03 23.99 -15.44
C ALA A 186 -8.00 25.38 -16.10
N HIS A 187 -6.99 26.18 -15.72
CA HIS A 187 -6.74 27.52 -16.26
C HIS A 187 -5.88 27.50 -17.53
N THR A 188 -4.74 26.83 -17.49
CA THR A 188 -3.69 26.88 -18.52
C THR A 188 -3.96 25.99 -19.75
N LYS A 189 -4.86 25.01 -19.61
CA LYS A 189 -5.02 23.84 -20.50
C LYS A 189 -3.75 22.98 -20.65
N ASP A 190 -2.74 23.21 -19.80
CA ASP A 190 -1.51 22.43 -19.79
C ASP A 190 -1.70 21.10 -19.04
N ILE A 191 -1.67 20.03 -19.82
CA ILE A 191 -1.78 18.63 -19.41
C ILE A 191 -0.44 17.99 -19.02
N SER A 192 0.66 18.77 -18.98
CA SER A 192 2.00 18.30 -18.56
C SER A 192 2.06 17.97 -17.06
N GLY A 193 1.39 18.77 -16.22
CA GLY A 193 1.20 18.54 -14.79
C GLY A 193 2.46 18.04 -14.05
N VAL A 194 2.31 16.95 -13.31
CA VAL A 194 3.42 16.22 -12.68
C VAL A 194 3.58 14.87 -13.39
N TYR A 195 4.59 14.75 -14.26
CA TYR A 195 4.77 13.59 -15.15
C TYR A 195 3.52 13.22 -15.97
N GLY A 196 2.85 14.22 -16.53
CA GLY A 196 1.62 14.07 -17.31
C GLY A 196 0.37 13.77 -16.49
N ARG A 197 0.44 13.87 -15.16
CA ARG A 197 -0.73 13.80 -14.26
C ARG A 197 -1.14 15.21 -13.84
N TYR A 198 -2.36 15.58 -14.18
CA TYR A 198 -2.87 16.96 -14.09
C TYR A 198 -4.14 17.09 -13.23
N VAL A 199 -4.53 15.99 -12.59
CA VAL A 199 -5.55 15.89 -11.54
C VAL A 199 -4.97 15.03 -10.41
N LEU A 200 -4.81 15.62 -9.21
CA LEU A 200 -4.27 14.92 -8.03
C LEU A 200 -5.14 15.23 -6.80
N LYS A 201 -5.61 14.17 -6.12
CA LYS A 201 -6.31 14.22 -4.83
C LYS A 201 -5.28 14.17 -3.69
N PHE A 202 -5.54 14.90 -2.61
CA PHE A 202 -4.83 14.85 -1.34
C PHE A 202 -5.83 14.44 -0.28
N ARG A 203 -5.84 13.16 0.10
CA ARG A 203 -6.72 12.60 1.13
C ARG A 203 -6.11 12.83 2.51
N ASP A 204 -6.93 13.36 3.41
CA ASP A 204 -6.58 13.60 4.81
C ASP A 204 -6.51 12.30 5.64
N ASN A 205 -7.25 11.29 5.18
CA ASN A 205 -7.50 9.96 5.76
C ASN A 205 -8.06 10.03 7.19
N ASN A 206 -9.00 10.97 7.41
CA ASN A 206 -9.48 11.35 8.74
C ASN A 206 -10.24 10.27 9.53
N GLU A 207 -10.71 9.19 8.90
CA GLU A 207 -11.39 8.08 9.58
C GLU A 207 -10.45 6.91 9.92
N ASP A 208 -9.23 6.89 9.36
CA ASP A 208 -8.24 5.82 9.55
C ASP A 208 -7.15 6.24 10.55
N PRO A 209 -7.17 5.73 11.80
CA PRO A 209 -6.13 6.04 12.79
C PRO A 209 -4.75 5.49 12.43
N THR A 210 -4.63 4.64 11.40
CA THR A 210 -3.32 4.12 10.95
C THR A 210 -2.76 4.91 9.77
N PHE A 211 -3.58 5.70 9.08
CA PHE A 211 -3.31 6.30 7.76
C PHE A 211 -3.00 5.30 6.62
N PHE A 212 -2.88 4.00 6.87
CA PHE A 212 -2.29 3.04 5.94
C PHE A 212 -3.28 2.31 5.04
N ARG A 213 -4.56 2.21 5.40
CA ARG A 213 -5.51 1.30 4.73
C ARG A 213 -5.68 1.59 3.24
N GLN A 214 -5.87 2.87 2.89
CA GLN A 214 -6.04 3.29 1.50
C GLN A 214 -4.80 3.00 0.63
N LYS A 215 -3.59 3.21 1.16
CA LYS A 215 -2.33 2.91 0.46
C LYS A 215 -2.09 1.39 0.34
N LEU A 216 -2.40 0.63 1.38
CA LEU A 216 -2.32 -0.84 1.34
C LEU A 216 -3.31 -1.43 0.33
N TYR A 217 -4.54 -0.91 0.25
CA TYR A 217 -5.51 -1.30 -0.77
C TYR A 217 -5.00 -1.03 -2.20
N SER A 218 -4.45 0.18 -2.43
CA SER A 218 -3.78 0.58 -3.69
C SER A 218 -2.69 -0.43 -4.10
N ASP A 219 -1.81 -0.77 -3.16
CA ASP A 219 -0.69 -1.71 -3.39
C ASP A 219 -1.17 -3.14 -3.69
N ILE A 220 -2.27 -3.61 -3.08
CA ILE A 220 -2.83 -4.94 -3.38
C ILE A 220 -3.39 -4.96 -4.80
N LEU A 221 -4.18 -3.96 -5.20
CA LEU A 221 -4.72 -3.87 -6.56
C LEU A 221 -3.62 -3.84 -7.64
N ASP A 222 -2.55 -3.06 -7.39
CA ASP A 222 -1.36 -2.97 -8.27
C ASP A 222 -0.66 -4.34 -8.37
N THR A 223 -0.54 -5.03 -7.23
CA THR A 223 0.09 -6.36 -7.13
C THR A 223 -0.74 -7.46 -7.81
N ILE A 224 -2.06 -7.39 -7.83
CA ILE A 224 -2.90 -8.34 -8.58
C ILE A 224 -3.14 -7.92 -10.04
N GLY A 225 -2.49 -6.85 -10.51
CA GLY A 225 -2.59 -6.39 -11.89
C GLY A 225 -3.96 -5.86 -12.28
N ALA A 226 -4.69 -5.24 -11.36
CA ALA A 226 -5.89 -4.45 -11.66
C ALA A 226 -5.50 -3.01 -12.04
N PRO A 227 -6.25 -2.34 -12.94
CA PRO A 227 -6.12 -0.89 -13.12
C PRO A 227 -6.48 -0.19 -11.80
N THR A 228 -5.55 0.60 -11.27
CA THR A 228 -5.66 1.18 -9.93
C THR A 228 -5.01 2.54 -9.86
N ILE A 229 -5.58 3.45 -9.05
CA ILE A 229 -4.95 4.74 -8.76
C ILE A 229 -3.64 4.52 -8.00
N GLN A 230 -2.60 5.22 -8.45
CA GLN A 230 -1.34 5.29 -7.72
C GLN A 230 -1.48 6.28 -6.56
N SER A 231 -0.85 5.97 -5.43
CA SER A 231 -0.93 6.74 -4.19
C SER A 231 0.43 6.77 -3.46
N ILE A 232 0.67 7.80 -2.64
CA ILE A 232 1.90 7.98 -1.83
C ILE A 232 1.64 8.91 -0.64
N PHE A 233 2.37 8.76 0.47
CA PHE A 233 2.35 9.72 1.57
C PHE A 233 3.17 10.97 1.23
N ALA A 234 2.58 12.15 1.41
CA ALA A 234 3.25 13.43 1.17
C ALA A 234 3.04 14.42 2.32
N ARG A 235 4.08 15.20 2.66
CA ARG A 235 3.93 16.37 3.53
C ARG A 235 3.42 17.56 2.74
N VAL A 236 2.47 18.30 3.31
CA VAL A 236 1.91 19.52 2.70
C VAL A 236 2.25 20.76 3.55
N TYR A 237 2.71 21.82 2.88
CA TYR A 237 3.02 23.13 3.46
C TYR A 237 2.32 24.25 2.68
N VAL A 238 1.87 25.28 3.39
CA VAL A 238 1.31 26.51 2.81
C VAL A 238 2.11 27.69 3.35
N ASN A 239 2.69 28.52 2.49
CA ASN A 239 3.49 29.70 2.88
C ASN A 239 4.60 29.42 3.95
N ASN A 240 5.16 28.19 3.94
CA ASN A 240 6.18 27.64 4.86
C ASN A 240 5.65 27.14 6.21
N VAL A 241 4.34 27.25 6.46
CA VAL A 241 3.66 26.69 7.63
C VAL A 241 3.13 25.30 7.29
N PRO A 242 3.29 24.27 8.17
CA PRO A 242 2.82 22.92 7.91
C PRO A 242 1.29 22.84 7.87
N VAL A 243 0.75 22.00 6.98
CA VAL A 243 -0.68 21.59 6.98
C VAL A 243 -0.84 20.17 7.54
N GLY A 244 0.18 19.33 7.36
CA GLY A 244 0.22 17.94 7.84
C GLY A 244 0.56 16.95 6.73
N SER A 245 0.36 15.66 7.01
CA SER A 245 0.53 14.58 6.04
C SER A 245 -0.78 14.26 5.32
N TYR A 246 -0.68 13.90 4.05
CA TYR A 246 -1.79 13.50 3.19
C TYR A 246 -1.40 12.24 2.39
N VAL A 247 -2.39 11.42 2.04
CA VAL A 247 -2.25 10.44 0.95
C VAL A 247 -2.51 11.20 -0.37
N LEU A 248 -1.43 11.47 -1.09
CA LEU A 248 -1.46 12.04 -2.44
C LEU A 248 -1.77 10.90 -3.42
N GLN A 249 -2.81 11.05 -4.23
CA GLN A 249 -3.25 10.01 -5.17
C GLN A 249 -3.87 10.57 -6.45
N GLU A 250 -4.02 9.71 -7.45
CA GLU A 250 -4.81 10.00 -8.66
C GLU A 250 -6.34 10.00 -8.38
N GLU A 251 -7.14 10.51 -9.31
CA GLU A 251 -8.61 10.43 -9.28
C GLU A 251 -9.07 9.47 -10.38
N ALA A 252 -9.64 8.32 -10.02
CA ALA A 252 -9.99 7.25 -10.97
C ALA A 252 -10.95 7.75 -12.07
N ALA A 253 -12.01 8.45 -11.67
CA ALA A 253 -12.92 9.14 -12.59
C ALA A 253 -12.31 10.44 -13.13
N SER A 254 -11.18 10.37 -13.86
CA SER A 254 -10.60 11.53 -14.54
C SER A 254 -9.86 11.16 -15.83
N GLU A 255 -9.86 12.09 -16.81
CA GLU A 255 -9.08 11.94 -18.05
C GLU A 255 -7.56 11.84 -17.76
N SER A 256 -7.10 12.41 -16.64
CA SER A 256 -5.72 12.31 -16.17
C SER A 256 -5.34 10.88 -15.79
N PHE A 257 -6.17 10.22 -14.98
CA PHE A 257 -5.97 8.82 -14.61
C PHE A 257 -6.14 7.89 -15.80
N ALA A 258 -7.22 8.05 -16.58
CA ALA A 258 -7.48 7.19 -17.74
C ALA A 258 -6.29 7.18 -18.71
N ARG A 259 -5.73 8.35 -19.02
CA ARG A 259 -4.53 8.47 -19.85
C ARG A 259 -3.30 7.83 -19.19
N ALA A 260 -3.10 8.01 -17.89
CA ALA A 260 -1.96 7.46 -17.16
C ALA A 260 -2.02 5.94 -16.94
N CYS A 261 -3.22 5.36 -16.78
CA CYS A 261 -3.40 3.96 -16.39
C CYS A 261 -3.69 3.03 -17.57
N PHE A 262 -4.40 3.50 -18.61
CA PHE A 262 -4.79 2.69 -19.77
C PHE A 262 -3.96 2.94 -21.03
N HIS A 263 -3.34 4.12 -21.13
CA HIS A 263 -2.69 4.63 -22.34
C HIS A 263 -1.20 4.97 -22.14
N GLY A 264 -0.50 4.14 -21.38
CA GLY A 264 0.96 4.17 -21.24
C GLY A 264 1.65 2.90 -21.78
N ASN A 265 2.98 2.88 -21.69
CA ASN A 265 3.85 1.78 -22.13
C ASN A 265 4.66 1.10 -21.00
N ASN A 266 4.26 1.31 -19.74
CA ASN A 266 4.95 1.00 -18.48
C ASN A 266 6.35 1.61 -18.30
N ASN A 267 6.85 2.39 -19.27
CA ASN A 267 8.17 3.03 -19.27
C ASN A 267 8.08 4.57 -19.27
N GLY A 268 7.05 5.13 -18.62
CA GLY A 268 6.86 6.57 -18.46
C GLY A 268 6.33 7.33 -19.68
N GLN A 269 6.02 6.66 -20.81
CA GLN A 269 5.53 7.33 -22.02
C GLN A 269 4.04 7.04 -22.27
N PHE A 270 3.34 8.05 -22.79
CA PHE A 270 1.93 7.97 -23.18
C PHE A 270 1.77 7.52 -24.64
N LYS A 271 0.75 6.70 -24.89
CA LYS A 271 0.28 6.26 -26.22
C LYS A 271 -0.76 7.22 -26.80
N ILE A 272 -1.62 7.79 -25.95
CA ILE A 272 -2.56 8.85 -26.32
C ILE A 272 -2.06 10.17 -25.73
N THR A 273 -1.86 11.17 -26.59
CA THR A 273 -1.38 12.51 -26.22
C THR A 273 -2.48 13.57 -26.33
N ASN A 274 -3.37 13.45 -27.31
CA ASN A 274 -4.59 14.25 -27.41
C ASN A 274 -5.65 13.74 -26.44
N ILE A 275 -6.26 14.63 -25.63
CA ILE A 275 -7.28 14.22 -24.65
C ILE A 275 -8.61 13.86 -25.31
N ASP A 276 -8.89 14.40 -26.50
CA ASP A 276 -10.14 14.16 -27.23
C ASP A 276 -10.22 12.72 -27.80
N ASP A 277 -9.07 12.06 -27.95
CA ASP A 277 -8.95 10.66 -28.38
C ASP A 277 -9.15 9.66 -27.23
N LEU A 278 -9.25 10.12 -25.97
CA LEU A 278 -9.62 9.27 -24.83
C LEU A 278 -11.12 8.91 -24.87
N GLY A 279 -11.49 7.74 -24.35
CA GLY A 279 -12.87 7.46 -23.95
C GLY A 279 -13.24 8.19 -22.66
N HIS A 280 -14.30 7.75 -21.99
CA HIS A 280 -15.02 8.55 -21.00
C HIS A 280 -14.89 7.96 -19.60
N PRO A 281 -14.15 8.63 -18.69
CA PRO A 281 -14.15 8.30 -17.28
C PRO A 281 -15.49 8.70 -16.65
N LEU A 282 -16.12 7.76 -15.95
CA LEU A 282 -17.37 7.95 -15.23
C LEU A 282 -17.09 7.82 -13.72
N ASP A 283 -17.58 8.77 -12.93
CA ASP A 283 -17.61 8.74 -11.47
C ASP A 283 -18.93 8.06 -11.06
N CYS A 284 -18.87 6.86 -10.49
CA CYS A 284 -20.06 6.06 -10.20
C CYS A 284 -20.49 6.29 -8.75
N SER A 285 -21.51 7.12 -8.56
CA SER A 285 -22.14 7.39 -7.26
C SER A 285 -23.08 6.27 -6.84
N THR A 286 -23.54 6.30 -5.59
CA THR A 286 -24.60 5.44 -5.04
C THR A 286 -25.76 5.28 -6.04
N GLY A 287 -26.21 4.03 -6.23
CA GLY A 287 -27.22 3.67 -7.22
C GLY A 287 -26.67 3.20 -8.57
N ALA A 288 -25.34 3.21 -8.77
CA ALA A 288 -24.74 2.76 -10.02
C ALA A 288 -24.63 1.23 -10.09
N ASP A 289 -25.54 0.60 -10.85
CA ASP A 289 -25.47 -0.81 -11.24
C ASP A 289 -25.69 -1.00 -12.76
N ILE A 290 -25.15 -2.08 -13.32
CA ILE A 290 -25.17 -2.36 -14.77
C ILE A 290 -26.44 -3.17 -15.13
N ASP A 291 -27.58 -2.75 -14.57
CA ASP A 291 -28.89 -3.37 -14.74
C ASP A 291 -29.61 -2.86 -16.00
N TYR A 292 -30.61 -3.58 -16.52
CA TYR A 292 -31.34 -3.21 -17.73
C TYR A 292 -32.85 -3.46 -17.61
N GLY A 293 -33.65 -2.47 -17.97
CA GLY A 293 -35.11 -2.54 -18.02
C GLY A 293 -35.73 -1.15 -18.23
N ASP A 294 -37.04 -1.10 -18.43
CA ASP A 294 -37.75 0.15 -18.78
C ASP A 294 -37.71 1.21 -17.66
N ASN A 295 -37.58 0.77 -16.41
CA ASN A 295 -37.49 1.64 -15.22
C ASN A 295 -36.05 1.86 -14.73
N VAL A 296 -35.03 1.30 -15.42
CA VAL A 296 -33.63 1.50 -15.03
C VAL A 296 -33.13 2.83 -15.57
N ASN A 297 -32.66 3.69 -14.66
CA ASN A 297 -31.97 4.93 -14.99
C ASN A 297 -30.45 4.74 -14.80
N TYR A 298 -29.66 5.68 -15.34
CA TYR A 298 -28.20 5.62 -15.28
C TYR A 298 -27.58 6.94 -14.78
N TYR A 299 -28.33 7.79 -14.06
CA TYR A 299 -27.81 9.11 -13.63
C TYR A 299 -26.60 8.99 -12.69
N ALA A 300 -26.50 7.87 -11.97
CA ALA A 300 -25.41 7.58 -11.05
C ALA A 300 -24.05 7.35 -11.74
N PHE A 301 -24.04 7.14 -13.06
CA PHE A 301 -22.83 7.09 -13.89
C PHE A 301 -22.47 8.51 -14.36
N GLN A 302 -21.75 9.26 -13.52
CA GLN A 302 -21.52 10.69 -13.74
C GLN A 302 -20.28 10.92 -14.62
N ALA A 303 -20.46 11.42 -15.85
CA ALA A 303 -19.33 11.68 -16.74
C ALA A 303 -18.39 12.76 -16.21
N TYR A 304 -17.09 12.50 -16.20
CA TYR A 304 -16.06 13.51 -15.91
C TYR A 304 -16.17 14.72 -16.85
N ASN A 305 -16.58 14.47 -18.10
CA ASN A 305 -16.79 15.49 -19.12
C ASN A 305 -18.12 15.27 -19.87
N SER A 306 -19.21 15.81 -19.32
CA SER A 306 -20.56 15.71 -19.89
C SER A 306 -20.76 16.39 -21.25
N SER A 307 -19.77 17.13 -21.76
CA SER A 307 -19.80 17.64 -23.14
C SER A 307 -19.41 16.59 -24.19
N ARG A 308 -18.76 15.50 -23.76
CA ARG A 308 -18.23 14.42 -24.61
C ARG A 308 -19.01 13.10 -24.49
N TYR A 309 -19.86 12.97 -23.47
CA TYR A 309 -20.51 11.71 -23.09
C TYR A 309 -21.98 11.88 -22.73
N ASP A 310 -22.78 10.87 -23.08
CA ASP A 310 -24.10 10.61 -22.52
C ASP A 310 -24.23 9.14 -22.09
N ASN A 311 -25.23 8.85 -21.25
CA ASN A 311 -25.42 7.53 -20.63
C ASN A 311 -25.85 6.43 -21.63
N SER A 312 -25.95 6.69 -22.93
CA SER A 312 -26.30 5.66 -23.93
C SER A 312 -25.25 4.56 -24.02
N ARG A 313 -23.96 4.85 -23.76
CA ARG A 313 -22.90 3.82 -23.78
C ARG A 313 -23.06 2.81 -22.65
N ILE A 314 -23.37 3.27 -21.43
CA ILE A 314 -23.68 2.38 -20.30
C ILE A 314 -25.00 1.64 -20.52
N LYS A 315 -26.05 2.29 -21.05
CA LYS A 315 -27.29 1.59 -21.42
C LYS A 315 -27.06 0.48 -22.46
N LYS A 316 -26.14 0.67 -23.41
CA LYS A 316 -25.73 -0.38 -24.37
C LYS A 316 -24.97 -1.52 -23.70
N LEU A 317 -24.02 -1.22 -22.82
CA LEU A 317 -23.34 -2.23 -22.01
C LEU A 317 -24.34 -3.05 -21.17
N ALA A 318 -25.25 -2.38 -20.47
CA ALA A 318 -26.27 -3.04 -19.66
C ALA A 318 -27.20 -3.92 -20.51
N LYS A 319 -27.58 -3.46 -21.71
CA LYS A 319 -28.31 -4.31 -22.66
C LYS A 319 -27.49 -5.53 -23.09
N ALA A 320 -26.21 -5.36 -23.43
CA ALA A 320 -25.35 -6.45 -23.84
C ALA A 320 -25.14 -7.48 -22.71
N LEU A 321 -25.00 -7.02 -21.47
CA LEU A 321 -24.95 -7.87 -20.28
C LEU A 321 -26.29 -8.57 -20.03
N HIS A 322 -27.41 -7.89 -20.24
CA HIS A 322 -28.76 -8.47 -20.12
C HIS A 322 -29.02 -9.55 -21.17
N ASP A 323 -28.68 -9.29 -22.43
CA ASP A 323 -28.87 -10.22 -23.55
C ASP A 323 -27.84 -11.37 -23.57
N LEU A 324 -26.73 -11.25 -22.83
CA LEU A 324 -25.68 -12.28 -22.75
C LEU A 324 -26.26 -13.65 -22.36
N ASN A 325 -26.11 -14.63 -23.26
CA ASN A 325 -26.26 -16.04 -22.93
C ASN A 325 -25.09 -16.47 -22.03
N ILE A 326 -25.33 -16.45 -20.73
CA ILE A 326 -24.32 -16.66 -19.69
C ILE A 326 -23.80 -18.10 -19.62
N ASP A 327 -24.52 -19.07 -20.19
CA ASP A 327 -24.11 -20.47 -20.26
C ASP A 327 -23.27 -20.81 -21.50
N SER A 328 -23.14 -19.88 -22.45
CA SER A 328 -22.30 -20.05 -23.64
C SER A 328 -20.91 -19.47 -23.44
N ASP A 329 -19.89 -20.33 -23.35
CA ASP A 329 -18.48 -19.90 -23.24
C ASP A 329 -18.08 -18.90 -24.33
N SER A 330 -18.53 -19.14 -25.57
CA SER A 330 -18.22 -18.27 -26.72
C SER A 330 -18.90 -16.90 -26.60
N ALA A 331 -20.14 -16.84 -26.10
CA ALA A 331 -20.82 -15.57 -25.85
C ALA A 331 -20.17 -14.80 -24.69
N VAL A 332 -19.77 -15.50 -23.62
CA VAL A 332 -19.05 -14.92 -22.47
C VAL A 332 -17.68 -14.38 -22.90
N GLU A 333 -16.91 -15.11 -23.70
CA GLU A 333 -15.61 -14.65 -24.21
C GLU A 333 -15.78 -13.45 -25.16
N THR A 334 -16.79 -13.48 -26.03
CA THR A 334 -17.12 -12.34 -26.92
C THR A 334 -17.51 -11.10 -26.11
N PHE A 335 -18.37 -11.25 -25.10
CA PHE A 335 -18.74 -10.16 -24.20
C PHE A 335 -17.55 -9.63 -23.40
N ASN A 336 -16.70 -10.52 -22.87
CA ASN A 336 -15.48 -10.15 -22.17
C ASN A 336 -14.54 -9.33 -23.07
N LYS A 337 -14.40 -9.73 -24.34
CA LYS A 337 -13.53 -9.06 -25.31
C LYS A 337 -14.06 -7.70 -25.77
N GLU A 338 -15.35 -7.60 -26.07
CA GLU A 338 -15.92 -6.45 -26.79
C GLU A 338 -16.65 -5.42 -25.89
N TRP A 339 -17.13 -5.82 -24.72
CA TRP A 339 -18.05 -5.01 -23.90
C TRP A 339 -17.55 -4.71 -22.50
N PHE A 340 -17.08 -5.70 -21.76
CA PHE A 340 -16.74 -5.50 -20.34
C PHE A 340 -15.63 -6.41 -19.89
N ASP A 341 -14.64 -5.87 -19.22
CA ASP A 341 -13.53 -6.65 -18.68
C ASP A 341 -13.90 -7.37 -17.37
N ILE A 342 -14.28 -8.65 -17.51
CA ILE A 342 -14.73 -9.48 -16.38
C ILE A 342 -13.61 -9.65 -15.35
N ASP A 343 -12.35 -9.66 -15.78
CA ASP A 343 -11.20 -9.97 -14.92
C ASP A 343 -10.86 -8.81 -13.99
N THR A 344 -10.87 -7.58 -14.50
CA THR A 344 -10.73 -6.38 -13.66
C THR A 344 -11.94 -6.19 -12.73
N PHE A 345 -13.16 -6.48 -13.20
CA PHE A 345 -14.36 -6.49 -12.34
C PHE A 345 -14.27 -7.52 -11.21
N PHE A 346 -13.88 -8.77 -11.49
CA PHE A 346 -13.73 -9.80 -10.47
C PHE A 346 -12.61 -9.49 -9.47
N LYS A 347 -11.47 -8.93 -9.92
CA LYS A 347 -10.40 -8.45 -9.02
C LYS A 347 -10.89 -7.33 -8.11
N ALA A 348 -11.64 -6.37 -8.66
CA ALA A 348 -12.25 -5.27 -7.92
C ALA A 348 -13.25 -5.75 -6.85
N VAL A 349 -14.21 -6.59 -7.23
CA VAL A 349 -15.25 -7.08 -6.31
C VAL A 349 -14.68 -8.06 -5.28
N ALA A 350 -13.71 -8.91 -5.66
CA ALA A 350 -13.01 -9.76 -4.70
C ALA A 350 -12.29 -8.93 -3.64
N MET A 351 -11.66 -7.81 -4.02
CA MET A 351 -11.03 -6.89 -3.07
C MET A 351 -12.05 -6.18 -2.16
N GLN A 352 -13.17 -5.70 -2.70
CA GLN A 352 -14.26 -5.10 -1.91
C GLN A 352 -14.79 -6.11 -0.86
N TYR A 353 -15.09 -7.34 -1.28
CA TYR A 353 -15.51 -8.42 -0.38
C TYR A 353 -14.44 -8.81 0.64
N LEU A 354 -13.17 -8.96 0.24
CA LEU A 354 -12.13 -9.43 1.16
C LEU A 354 -11.83 -8.39 2.25
N THR A 355 -11.79 -7.11 1.89
CA THR A 355 -11.45 -6.01 2.83
C THR A 355 -12.64 -5.42 3.57
N GLY A 356 -13.88 -5.83 3.27
CA GLY A 356 -15.08 -5.23 3.85
C GLY A 356 -15.21 -3.75 3.49
N HIS A 357 -14.98 -3.42 2.21
CA HIS A 357 -15.13 -2.07 1.69
C HIS A 357 -16.62 -1.72 1.59
N TRP A 358 -17.26 -1.31 2.69
CA TRP A 358 -18.72 -1.13 2.71
C TRP A 358 -19.18 0.03 1.82
N ASP A 359 -18.39 1.09 1.74
CA ASP A 359 -18.67 2.26 0.90
C ASP A 359 -18.20 2.00 -0.55
N SER A 360 -18.72 0.95 -1.18
CA SER A 360 -18.29 0.49 -2.52
C SER A 360 -19.39 -0.16 -3.34
N TYR A 361 -19.11 -0.54 -4.60
CA TYR A 361 -20.08 -1.18 -5.49
C TYR A 361 -20.78 -2.39 -4.84
N LEU A 362 -20.03 -3.37 -4.32
CA LEU A 362 -20.62 -4.59 -3.80
C LEU A 362 -21.61 -4.32 -2.67
N PHE A 363 -21.25 -3.45 -1.71
CA PHE A 363 -22.05 -3.27 -0.50
C PHE A 363 -23.06 -2.12 -0.58
N TYR A 364 -22.77 -1.05 -1.32
CA TYR A 364 -23.59 0.17 -1.37
C TYR A 364 -23.59 0.87 -2.76
N SER A 365 -23.32 0.14 -3.85
CA SER A 365 -23.41 0.62 -5.25
C SER A 365 -22.70 1.95 -5.57
N THR A 366 -21.59 2.25 -4.90
CA THR A 366 -20.89 3.56 -4.97
C THR A 366 -19.36 3.43 -5.06
N ASN A 367 -18.63 4.56 -5.14
CA ASN A 367 -17.17 4.69 -5.07
C ASN A 367 -16.37 3.75 -6.00
N PHE A 368 -16.85 3.62 -7.23
CA PHE A 368 -16.08 3.07 -8.33
C PHE A 368 -16.02 4.08 -9.48
N ALA A 369 -15.18 3.79 -10.46
CA ALA A 369 -15.16 4.47 -11.72
C ALA A 369 -15.28 3.45 -12.85
N MET A 370 -15.84 3.89 -13.97
CA MET A 370 -15.84 3.13 -15.21
C MET A 370 -15.13 3.91 -16.30
N TYR A 371 -14.53 3.20 -17.24
CA TYR A 371 -13.85 3.78 -18.39
C TYR A 371 -14.08 2.92 -19.63
N ASP A 372 -14.65 3.48 -20.71
CA ASP A 372 -14.63 2.83 -22.02
C ASP A 372 -13.32 3.11 -22.74
N ASP A 373 -12.64 2.05 -23.17
CA ASP A 373 -11.36 2.17 -23.88
C ASP A 373 -11.59 2.30 -25.39
N PRO A 374 -11.32 3.47 -26.00
CA PRO A 374 -11.53 3.68 -27.43
C PRO A 374 -10.57 2.85 -28.29
N THR A 375 -9.43 2.40 -27.74
CA THR A 375 -8.46 1.56 -28.47
C THR A 375 -8.87 0.09 -28.55
N GLN A 376 -9.92 -0.30 -27.82
CA GLN A 376 -10.51 -1.65 -27.80
C GLN A 376 -12.02 -1.66 -28.12
N SER A 377 -12.62 -0.49 -28.30
CA SER A 377 -14.01 -0.33 -28.71
C SER A 377 -14.15 -0.43 -30.23
N SER A 378 -15.31 -0.87 -30.72
CA SER A 378 -15.55 -1.04 -32.16
C SER A 378 -17.01 -0.82 -32.52
N GLY A 379 -17.28 0.07 -33.47
CA GLY A 379 -18.63 0.45 -33.87
C GLY A 379 -19.43 1.03 -32.70
N ASP A 380 -20.49 0.34 -32.32
CA ASP A 380 -21.34 0.68 -31.18
C ASP A 380 -21.07 -0.15 -29.91
N LYS A 381 -20.04 -1.01 -29.94
CA LYS A 381 -19.55 -1.79 -28.80
C LYS A 381 -18.45 -1.01 -28.08
N TYR A 382 -18.68 -0.68 -26.82
CA TYR A 382 -17.77 0.09 -25.99
C TYR A 382 -17.16 -0.83 -24.94
N LYS A 383 -15.84 -1.03 -24.98
CA LYS A 383 -15.11 -1.94 -24.09
C LYS A 383 -14.83 -1.25 -22.76
N PHE A 384 -15.67 -1.52 -21.77
CA PHE A 384 -15.58 -0.94 -20.44
C PHE A 384 -14.65 -1.71 -19.49
N TYR A 385 -14.01 -0.95 -18.61
CA TYR A 385 -13.24 -1.40 -17.46
C TYR A 385 -13.85 -0.89 -16.15
N PHE A 386 -13.73 -1.70 -15.09
CA PHE A 386 -14.14 -1.33 -13.73
C PHE A 386 -12.91 -0.97 -12.89
N ILE A 387 -12.96 0.14 -12.17
CA ILE A 387 -11.86 0.67 -11.34
C ILE A 387 -12.40 1.03 -9.95
N CYS A 388 -11.84 0.48 -8.87
CA CYS A 388 -12.23 0.92 -7.51
C CYS A 388 -11.66 2.32 -7.19
N GLN A 389 -12.30 3.08 -6.29
CA GLN A 389 -11.72 4.29 -5.69
C GLN A 389 -12.16 4.47 -4.22
N ASP A 390 -11.68 5.54 -3.58
CA ASP A 390 -12.04 6.03 -2.24
C ASP A 390 -12.11 4.94 -1.12
N TRP A 391 -10.99 4.21 -0.96
CA TRP A 391 -10.81 3.04 -0.06
C TRP A 391 -10.57 3.33 1.43
N ASP A 392 -10.97 4.48 1.95
CA ASP A 392 -10.78 4.82 3.37
C ASP A 392 -11.62 3.92 4.30
N ASN A 393 -12.85 3.60 3.89
CA ASN A 393 -13.79 2.77 4.64
C ASN A 393 -13.56 1.25 4.42
N THR A 394 -12.36 0.78 4.78
CA THR A 394 -11.89 -0.60 4.57
C THR A 394 -11.24 -1.21 5.81
N PHE A 395 -11.00 -2.53 5.80
CA PHE A 395 -10.36 -3.29 6.89
C PHE A 395 -11.01 -3.01 8.26
N GLY A 396 -12.35 -3.01 8.30
CA GLY A 396 -13.13 -2.89 9.53
C GLY A 396 -13.42 -1.46 10.02
N ILE A 397 -13.11 -0.41 9.24
CA ILE A 397 -13.58 0.96 9.54
C ILE A 397 -15.06 1.09 9.16
N ASN A 398 -15.88 1.58 10.11
CA ASN A 398 -17.32 1.83 9.97
C ASN A 398 -18.15 0.64 9.45
N LEU A 399 -17.61 -0.58 9.57
CA LEU A 399 -18.18 -1.80 9.01
C LEU A 399 -19.18 -2.42 9.99
N ASP A 400 -20.45 -2.02 9.88
CA ASP A 400 -21.55 -2.57 10.68
C ASP A 400 -22.60 -3.34 9.85
N LYS A 401 -23.55 -3.95 10.56
CA LYS A 401 -24.55 -4.85 9.98
C LYS A 401 -25.52 -4.23 8.98
N THR A 402 -25.65 -2.91 8.97
CA THR A 402 -26.38 -2.16 7.94
C THR A 402 -25.83 -2.49 6.55
N TYR A 403 -24.50 -2.59 6.44
CA TYR A 403 -23.80 -2.89 5.18
C TYR A 403 -23.51 -4.38 5.02
N THR A 404 -23.12 -5.10 6.08
CA THR A 404 -22.83 -6.54 5.97
C THR A 404 -24.08 -7.40 5.81
N ARG A 405 -25.28 -6.87 6.09
CA ARG A 405 -26.60 -7.55 6.02
C ARG A 405 -26.78 -8.76 6.96
N TYR A 406 -25.79 -9.12 7.79
CA TYR A 406 -25.82 -10.26 8.69
C TYR A 406 -25.29 -9.90 10.07
N ASP A 407 -25.88 -10.48 11.13
CA ASP A 407 -25.38 -10.35 12.51
C ASP A 407 -24.12 -11.21 12.79
N GLU A 408 -23.66 -11.99 11.81
CA GLU A 408 -22.43 -12.79 11.87
C GLU A 408 -21.16 -11.92 11.78
N GLU A 409 -20.04 -12.37 12.37
CA GLU A 409 -18.78 -11.64 12.26
C GLU A 409 -18.33 -11.60 10.79
N PHE A 410 -18.18 -10.39 10.23
CA PHE A 410 -17.87 -10.16 8.81
C PHE A 410 -16.73 -11.02 8.27
N THR A 411 -15.68 -11.19 9.07
CA THR A 411 -14.48 -11.94 8.69
C THR A 411 -14.78 -13.38 8.27
N THR A 412 -15.88 -13.95 8.79
CA THR A 412 -16.37 -15.32 8.55
C THR A 412 -17.44 -15.43 7.46
N ILE A 413 -18.05 -14.31 7.02
CA ILE A 413 -19.13 -14.32 6.04
C ILE A 413 -18.59 -14.70 4.66
N SER A 414 -19.14 -15.78 4.08
CA SER A 414 -18.89 -16.25 2.71
C SER A 414 -19.50 -15.32 1.66
N TYR A 415 -18.78 -15.11 0.54
CA TYR A 415 -19.27 -14.30 -0.58
C TYR A 415 -20.58 -14.84 -1.16
N LYS A 416 -20.81 -16.16 -1.03
CA LYS A 416 -21.97 -16.88 -1.56
C LYS A 416 -23.28 -16.37 -0.94
N LYS A 417 -23.23 -15.79 0.26
CA LYS A 417 -24.39 -15.18 0.91
C LYS A 417 -24.87 -13.90 0.22
N TYR A 418 -23.98 -13.17 -0.45
CA TYR A 418 -24.32 -11.92 -1.15
C TYR A 418 -24.83 -12.15 -2.59
N VAL A 419 -24.86 -13.39 -3.09
CA VAL A 419 -25.30 -13.69 -4.46
C VAL A 419 -26.82 -13.84 -4.52
N ASN A 420 -27.47 -13.11 -5.43
CA ASN A 420 -28.92 -13.07 -5.66
C ASN A 420 -29.76 -12.62 -4.43
N ILE A 421 -29.19 -11.84 -3.50
CA ILE A 421 -29.98 -11.22 -2.43
C ILE A 421 -30.68 -9.94 -2.93
N PRO A 422 -31.78 -9.51 -2.29
CA PRO A 422 -32.27 -8.15 -2.42
C PRO A 422 -31.24 -7.15 -1.88
N TRP A 423 -30.93 -6.11 -2.65
CA TRP A 423 -30.15 -4.96 -2.21
C TRP A 423 -31.06 -3.74 -2.00
N GLY A 424 -30.51 -2.53 -1.85
CA GLY A 424 -31.24 -1.37 -1.35
C GLY A 424 -31.10 -1.29 0.17
N ILE A 425 -30.06 -0.62 0.66
CA ILE A 425 -29.98 -0.20 2.08
C ILE A 425 -31.03 0.89 2.34
N ASP A 426 -31.20 1.78 1.36
CA ASP A 426 -32.11 2.91 1.34
C ASP A 426 -32.59 3.18 -0.09
N GLU A 427 -33.13 4.37 -0.36
CA GLU A 427 -33.64 4.81 -1.68
C GLU A 427 -32.53 5.16 -2.70
N TYR A 428 -31.28 5.30 -2.27
CA TYR A 428 -30.14 5.66 -3.13
C TYR A 428 -29.36 4.42 -3.57
N ASP A 429 -29.25 3.40 -2.72
CA ASP A 429 -28.60 2.13 -3.07
C ASP A 429 -29.37 1.36 -4.16
N ALA A 430 -28.64 0.86 -5.17
CA ALA A 430 -29.23 0.06 -6.22
C ALA A 430 -29.89 -1.21 -5.64
N PRO A 431 -31.08 -1.62 -6.14
CA PRO A 431 -31.83 -2.77 -5.60
C PRO A 431 -31.20 -4.14 -5.96
N ARG A 432 -30.15 -4.14 -6.80
CA ARG A 432 -29.43 -5.33 -7.30
C ARG A 432 -27.92 -5.07 -7.40
N ARG A 433 -27.17 -6.15 -7.68
CA ARG A 433 -25.78 -6.11 -8.16
C ARG A 433 -25.71 -6.93 -9.45
N TYR A 434 -26.45 -6.52 -10.47
CA TYR A 434 -26.81 -7.34 -11.63
C TYR A 434 -25.60 -7.97 -12.32
N ALA A 435 -24.49 -7.24 -12.45
CA ALA A 435 -23.25 -7.77 -13.01
C ALA A 435 -22.59 -8.85 -12.12
N PHE A 436 -22.61 -8.69 -10.80
CA PHE A 436 -22.10 -9.69 -9.86
C PHE A 436 -22.96 -10.97 -9.90
N ASP A 437 -24.28 -10.80 -9.76
CA ASP A 437 -25.25 -11.91 -9.72
C ASP A 437 -25.25 -12.70 -11.03
N LYS A 438 -25.34 -12.00 -12.18
CA LYS A 438 -25.37 -12.65 -13.48
C LYS A 438 -24.05 -13.35 -13.79
N LEU A 439 -22.90 -12.69 -13.62
CA LEU A 439 -21.62 -13.31 -13.97
C LEU A 439 -21.27 -14.51 -13.07
N LEU A 440 -21.67 -14.50 -11.79
CA LEU A 440 -21.46 -15.63 -10.88
C LEU A 440 -22.46 -16.78 -11.04
N SER A 441 -23.52 -16.63 -11.83
CA SER A 441 -24.40 -17.76 -12.19
C SER A 441 -23.63 -18.84 -12.99
N ASN A 442 -22.78 -18.43 -13.93
CA ASN A 442 -21.91 -19.32 -14.70
C ASN A 442 -20.87 -19.98 -13.76
N SER A 443 -20.81 -21.32 -13.80
CA SER A 443 -19.94 -22.10 -12.90
C SER A 443 -18.44 -21.94 -13.15
N LYS A 444 -18.02 -21.62 -14.38
CA LYS A 444 -16.60 -21.37 -14.73
C LYS A 444 -16.17 -19.98 -14.29
N LEU A 445 -17.01 -18.96 -14.52
CA LEU A 445 -16.78 -17.60 -14.03
C LEU A 445 -16.76 -17.55 -12.50
N ARG A 446 -17.67 -18.26 -11.83
CA ARG A 446 -17.65 -18.42 -10.37
C ARG A 446 -16.34 -19.05 -9.86
N LYS A 447 -15.87 -20.13 -10.49
CA LYS A 447 -14.54 -20.71 -10.18
C LYS A 447 -13.40 -19.73 -10.44
N LYS A 448 -13.49 -18.87 -11.47
CA LYS A 448 -12.50 -17.82 -11.75
C LYS A 448 -12.47 -16.76 -10.65
N PHE A 449 -13.64 -16.29 -10.21
CA PHE A 449 -13.78 -15.38 -9.07
C PHE A 449 -13.25 -15.99 -7.76
N GLU A 450 -13.62 -17.23 -7.45
CA GLU A 450 -13.11 -17.97 -6.27
C GLU A 450 -11.60 -18.15 -6.33
N LYS A 451 -11.02 -18.41 -7.50
CA LYS A 451 -9.55 -18.46 -7.67
C LYS A 451 -8.91 -17.11 -7.37
N ILE A 452 -9.40 -16.01 -7.94
CA ILE A 452 -8.89 -14.65 -7.69
C ILE A 452 -8.95 -14.32 -6.19
N LEU A 453 -10.10 -14.55 -5.56
CA LEU A 453 -10.35 -14.31 -4.13
C LEU A 453 -9.39 -15.12 -3.25
N THR A 454 -9.22 -16.41 -3.55
CA THR A 454 -8.38 -17.31 -2.74
C THR A 454 -6.88 -17.10 -2.97
N ASP A 455 -6.46 -16.69 -4.17
CA ASP A 455 -5.07 -16.32 -4.46
C ASP A 455 -4.68 -15.01 -3.76
N ILE A 456 -5.56 -14.00 -3.73
CA ILE A 456 -5.34 -12.78 -2.93
C ILE A 456 -5.05 -13.15 -1.46
N VAL A 457 -5.82 -14.05 -0.85
CA VAL A 457 -5.60 -14.50 0.53
C VAL A 457 -4.31 -15.32 0.67
N LYS A 458 -4.06 -16.28 -0.22
CA LYS A 458 -2.84 -17.13 -0.19
C LYS A 458 -1.56 -16.34 -0.32
N TYR A 459 -1.51 -15.36 -1.22
CA TYR A 459 -0.28 -14.66 -1.56
C TYR A 459 -0.12 -13.30 -0.87
N ILE A 460 -1.21 -12.64 -0.45
CA ILE A 460 -1.18 -11.28 0.10
C ILE A 460 -1.92 -11.14 1.44
N LEU A 461 -3.25 -11.35 1.47
CA LEU A 461 -4.11 -11.13 2.64
C LEU A 461 -4.09 -12.31 3.62
N ASN A 462 -2.90 -12.61 4.15
CA ASN A 462 -2.70 -13.48 5.31
C ASN A 462 -1.55 -12.93 6.17
N PRO A 463 -1.46 -13.26 7.48
CA PRO A 463 -0.45 -12.67 8.37
C PRO A 463 1.00 -12.79 7.86
N LYS A 464 1.39 -13.94 7.31
CA LYS A 464 2.77 -14.17 6.84
C LYS A 464 3.14 -13.31 5.63
N SER A 465 2.22 -13.17 4.66
CA SER A 465 2.45 -12.36 3.46
C SER A 465 2.26 -10.86 3.68
N PHE A 466 1.35 -10.48 4.59
CA PHE A 466 0.98 -9.09 4.80
C PHE A 466 2.00 -8.34 5.68
N GLU A 467 2.55 -9.03 6.67
CA GLU A 467 3.37 -8.42 7.72
C GLU A 467 4.59 -7.65 7.22
N PRO A 468 5.41 -8.15 6.28
CA PRO A 468 6.62 -7.44 5.84
C PRO A 468 6.31 -6.04 5.30
N ARG A 469 5.20 -5.89 4.55
CA ARG A 469 4.73 -4.61 4.03
C ARG A 469 4.25 -3.70 5.16
N LEU A 470 3.41 -4.21 6.05
CA LEU A 470 2.83 -3.42 7.14
C LEU A 470 3.90 -2.93 8.14
N SER A 471 4.81 -3.81 8.58
CA SER A 471 5.90 -3.41 9.48
C SER A 471 6.80 -2.35 8.84
N ALA A 472 7.10 -2.46 7.54
CA ALA A 472 7.86 -1.44 6.84
C ALA A 472 7.10 -0.10 6.69
N PHE A 473 5.77 -0.11 6.55
CA PHE A 473 4.95 1.10 6.63
C PHE A 473 5.03 1.75 8.02
N VAL A 474 4.85 0.97 9.10
CA VAL A 474 4.97 1.48 10.48
C VAL A 474 6.34 2.14 10.67
N GLU A 475 7.43 1.43 10.36
CA GLU A 475 8.79 1.93 10.57
C GLU A 475 9.17 3.12 9.66
N ARG A 476 8.52 3.31 8.51
CA ARG A 476 8.80 4.42 7.59
C ARG A 476 7.94 5.66 7.87
N PHE A 477 6.68 5.49 8.25
CA PHE A 477 5.70 6.58 8.24
C PHE A 477 5.12 6.92 9.62
N ARG A 478 5.49 6.22 10.71
CA ARG A 478 5.03 6.58 12.07
C ARG A 478 5.26 8.06 12.40
N ASP A 479 6.47 8.58 12.14
CA ASP A 479 6.82 9.99 12.35
C ASP A 479 6.02 10.95 11.45
N GLU A 480 5.54 10.48 10.30
CA GLU A 480 4.72 11.26 9.36
C GLU A 480 3.25 11.32 9.81
N VAL A 481 2.76 10.27 10.48
CA VAL A 481 1.45 10.25 11.16
C VAL A 481 1.51 11.12 12.41
N GLU A 482 2.54 10.99 13.24
CA GLU A 482 2.76 11.82 14.43
C GLU A 482 2.86 13.30 14.08
N PHE A 483 3.61 13.65 13.01
CA PHE A 483 3.62 14.99 12.45
C PHE A 483 2.22 15.47 12.03
N SER A 484 1.38 14.61 11.44
CA SER A 484 0.01 15.01 11.07
C SER A 484 -0.93 15.17 12.26
N TYR A 485 -0.76 14.43 13.36
CA TYR A 485 -1.60 14.55 14.56
C TYR A 485 -1.18 15.72 15.46
N THR A 486 0.11 16.07 15.44
CA THR A 486 0.66 17.20 16.22
C THR A 486 0.62 18.54 15.47
N THR A 487 0.36 18.56 14.16
CA THR A 487 0.19 19.80 13.39
C THR A 487 -1.13 20.49 13.75
N THR A 488 -1.04 21.72 14.26
CA THR A 488 -2.21 22.57 14.54
C THR A 488 -3.05 22.80 13.28
N PRO A 489 -4.36 22.51 13.30
CA PRO A 489 -5.25 22.79 12.18
C PRO A 489 -5.31 24.29 11.84
N TRP A 490 -5.35 24.60 10.54
CA TRP A 490 -5.46 25.98 10.02
C TRP A 490 -6.82 26.63 10.27
N ARG A 491 -7.83 25.83 10.62
CA ARG A 491 -9.21 26.26 10.80
C ARG A 491 -9.94 25.32 11.74
N GLU A 492 -11.02 25.81 12.32
CA GLU A 492 -11.98 24.97 13.00
C GLU A 492 -12.87 24.22 12.00
N GLY A 493 -13.19 22.97 12.34
CA GLY A 493 -14.20 22.15 11.68
C GLY A 493 -15.37 21.86 12.62
N SER A 494 -16.47 21.34 12.07
CA SER A 494 -17.57 20.78 12.86
C SER A 494 -17.24 19.37 13.36
N GLU A 495 -16.44 18.60 12.60
CA GLU A 495 -16.06 17.24 12.99
C GLU A 495 -15.21 17.21 14.26
N ARG A 496 -15.36 16.12 15.03
CA ARG A 496 -14.80 15.98 16.38
C ARG A 496 -13.91 14.75 16.57
N ILE A 497 -13.75 13.90 15.57
CA ILE A 497 -12.77 12.80 15.62
C ILE A 497 -11.37 13.42 15.71
N LYS A 498 -10.62 12.97 16.74
CA LYS A 498 -9.24 13.35 17.01
C LYS A 498 -8.47 12.09 17.36
N TRP A 499 -7.52 11.76 16.51
CA TRP A 499 -6.59 10.65 16.68
C TRP A 499 -5.31 11.11 17.37
N ASP A 500 -4.72 10.21 18.14
CA ASP A 500 -3.36 10.35 18.67
C ASP A 500 -2.50 9.11 18.34
N MET A 501 -1.26 9.09 18.82
CA MET A 501 -0.37 7.95 18.57
C MET A 501 -0.77 6.68 19.34
N ASN A 502 -1.59 6.75 20.40
CA ASN A 502 -2.15 5.57 21.04
C ASN A 502 -3.22 4.93 20.16
N ASP A 503 -4.09 5.73 19.51
CA ASP A 503 -5.06 5.21 18.54
C ASP A 503 -4.35 4.55 17.35
N PHE A 504 -3.26 5.15 16.84
CA PHE A 504 -2.40 4.55 15.82
C PHE A 504 -1.79 3.22 16.28
N ASP A 505 -1.02 3.23 17.38
CA ASP A 505 -0.27 2.06 17.84
C ASP A 505 -1.21 0.91 18.26
N LYS A 506 -2.40 1.22 18.81
CA LYS A 506 -3.46 0.24 19.09
C LYS A 506 -4.08 -0.31 17.82
N ASN A 507 -4.49 0.55 16.88
CA ASN A 507 -5.29 0.09 15.74
C ASN A 507 -4.50 -0.63 14.64
N LEU A 508 -3.18 -0.64 14.72
CA LEU A 508 -2.38 -1.62 13.99
C LEU A 508 -2.79 -3.08 14.31
N ASN A 509 -3.33 -3.36 15.50
CA ASN A 509 -3.57 -4.73 15.97
C ASN A 509 -4.94 -4.99 16.60
N TYR A 510 -5.63 -4.00 17.19
CA TYR A 510 -6.90 -4.19 17.90
C TYR A 510 -7.97 -3.14 17.56
N PRO A 511 -9.25 -3.36 17.93
CA PRO A 511 -10.33 -2.41 17.67
C PRO A 511 -10.06 -1.03 18.30
N GLY A 512 -10.36 0.00 17.51
CA GLY A 512 -10.14 1.40 17.86
C GLY A 512 -11.35 2.06 18.52
N ARG A 513 -11.47 3.37 18.31
CA ARG A 513 -12.62 4.20 18.68
C ARG A 513 -13.35 4.63 17.40
N TYR A 514 -14.43 5.39 17.51
CA TYR A 514 -15.11 6.05 16.37
C TYR A 514 -15.36 5.14 15.15
N GLY A 515 -16.04 4.01 15.35
CA GLY A 515 -16.42 3.10 14.26
C GLY A 515 -15.31 2.16 13.74
N VAL A 516 -14.08 2.27 14.25
CA VAL A 516 -12.97 1.40 13.84
C VAL A 516 -13.06 0.05 14.56
N GLY A 517 -13.88 -0.86 14.03
CA GLY A 517 -14.27 -2.13 14.65
C GLY A 517 -13.19 -3.20 14.72
N TYR A 518 -12.09 -3.05 13.97
CA TYR A 518 -10.99 -4.03 13.92
C TYR A 518 -9.63 -3.36 13.91
N GLY A 519 -8.64 -4.06 14.47
CA GLY A 519 -7.23 -3.80 14.20
C GLY A 519 -6.83 -4.26 12.80
N LEU A 520 -5.83 -3.64 12.19
CA LEU A 520 -5.42 -3.98 10.82
C LEU A 520 -4.85 -5.41 10.72
N ARG A 521 -3.97 -5.82 11.64
CA ARG A 521 -3.48 -7.22 11.69
C ARG A 521 -4.55 -8.21 12.13
N GLU A 522 -5.41 -7.84 13.07
CA GLU A 522 -6.56 -8.65 13.49
C GLU A 522 -7.47 -8.96 12.30
N PHE A 523 -7.88 -7.93 11.55
CA PHE A 523 -8.75 -8.07 10.39
C PHE A 523 -8.13 -9.03 9.37
N VAL A 524 -6.86 -8.82 9.00
CA VAL A 524 -6.14 -9.69 8.06
C VAL A 524 -6.06 -11.13 8.58
N CYS A 525 -5.80 -11.33 9.87
CA CYS A 525 -5.74 -12.67 10.45
C CYS A 525 -7.10 -13.36 10.43
N LYS A 526 -8.13 -12.75 11.03
CA LYS A 526 -9.47 -13.32 11.14
C LYS A 526 -10.08 -13.55 9.76
N ARG A 527 -9.88 -12.63 8.81
CA ARG A 527 -10.33 -12.81 7.42
C ARG A 527 -9.61 -13.95 6.70
N ALA A 528 -8.29 -14.05 6.83
CA ALA A 528 -7.53 -15.16 6.28
C ALA A 528 -7.98 -16.50 6.88
N LYS A 529 -8.21 -16.56 8.20
CA LYS A 529 -8.74 -17.74 8.92
C LYS A 529 -10.12 -18.15 8.40
N GLY A 530 -11.03 -17.20 8.18
CA GLY A 530 -12.35 -17.43 7.58
C GLY A 530 -12.28 -18.04 6.17
N ILE A 531 -11.57 -17.39 5.25
CA ILE A 531 -11.44 -17.85 3.86
C ILE A 531 -10.65 -19.17 3.77
N ASN A 532 -9.60 -19.35 4.59
CA ASN A 532 -8.86 -20.61 4.68
C ASN A 532 -9.74 -21.78 5.09
N LYS A 533 -10.69 -21.56 6.02
CA LYS A 533 -11.68 -22.56 6.45
C LYS A 533 -12.71 -22.84 5.37
N GLU A 534 -13.24 -21.81 4.69
CA GLU A 534 -14.26 -22.00 3.63
C GLU A 534 -13.71 -22.79 2.43
N PHE A 535 -12.49 -22.48 1.99
CA PHE A 535 -11.93 -22.99 0.72
C PHE A 535 -10.82 -24.04 0.88
N GLY A 536 -10.48 -24.43 2.12
CA GLY A 536 -9.45 -25.43 2.39
C GLY A 536 -8.07 -25.04 1.86
N LEU A 537 -7.63 -23.80 2.09
CA LEU A 537 -6.43 -23.24 1.44
C LEU A 537 -5.10 -23.82 1.93
N GLY A 538 -5.10 -24.62 2.99
CA GLY A 538 -3.91 -25.23 3.58
C GLY A 538 -3.00 -24.23 4.31
N LEU A 539 -3.49 -23.02 4.59
CA LEU A 539 -2.70 -22.00 5.29
C LEU A 539 -2.67 -22.29 6.79
N SER A 540 -1.49 -22.20 7.40
CA SER A 540 -1.37 -22.12 8.87
C SER A 540 -1.63 -20.68 9.30
N VAL A 541 -2.81 -20.43 9.90
CA VAL A 541 -3.26 -19.11 10.34
C VAL A 541 -3.67 -19.20 11.81
N ASP A 542 -2.78 -18.81 12.70
CA ASP A 542 -3.10 -18.65 14.12
C ASP A 542 -3.52 -17.20 14.41
N CYS A 543 -4.72 -17.05 14.96
CA CYS A 543 -5.28 -15.78 15.43
C CYS A 543 -5.56 -15.77 16.94
N SER A 544 -5.04 -16.74 17.70
CA SER A 544 -5.23 -16.89 19.15
C SER A 544 -4.96 -15.60 19.95
N VAL A 545 -3.98 -14.80 19.50
CA VAL A 545 -3.65 -13.48 20.06
C VAL A 545 -4.78 -12.44 19.97
N TYR A 546 -5.78 -12.67 19.12
CA TYR A 546 -6.99 -11.84 18.94
C TYR A 546 -8.27 -12.47 19.52
N GLU A 547 -8.18 -13.68 20.07
CA GLU A 547 -9.32 -14.38 20.73
C GLU A 547 -9.42 -14.04 22.23
N SER A 548 -8.40 -13.37 22.78
CA SER A 548 -8.41 -12.85 24.16
C SER A 548 -8.27 -11.33 24.15
N SER A 549 -9.20 -10.64 24.79
CA SER A 549 -9.21 -9.17 24.86
C SER A 549 -8.11 -8.68 25.80
N LYS A 550 -6.99 -8.21 25.27
CA LYS A 550 -6.04 -7.39 26.05
C LYS A 550 -6.24 -5.91 25.74
N GLU A 551 -5.85 -5.07 26.68
CA GLU A 551 -6.22 -3.65 26.73
C GLU A 551 -5.02 -2.70 26.59
N CYS A 552 -3.81 -3.16 26.98
CA CYS A 552 -2.56 -2.42 26.82
C CYS A 552 -1.34 -3.36 26.71
N GLY A 553 -0.20 -2.83 26.25
CA GLY A 553 1.03 -3.58 25.94
C GLY A 553 1.49 -3.40 24.49
N PRO A 554 2.61 -4.02 24.07
CA PRO A 554 3.12 -3.97 22.70
C PRO A 554 2.04 -4.32 21.67
N GLY A 555 1.69 -3.34 20.84
CA GLY A 555 0.64 -3.43 19.83
C GLY A 555 -0.79 -3.20 20.32
N PHE A 556 -1.05 -3.14 21.63
CA PHE A 556 -2.35 -2.81 22.23
C PHE A 556 -2.47 -1.33 22.60
N GLY A 557 -1.35 -0.61 22.65
CA GLY A 557 -1.29 0.78 23.12
C GLY A 557 -1.18 0.87 24.64
N SER A 558 -1.35 2.07 25.17
CA SER A 558 -1.17 2.38 26.60
C SER A 558 -2.50 2.41 27.36
N CYS A 559 -2.50 1.97 28.61
CA CYS A 559 -3.69 1.99 29.45
C CYS A 559 -4.14 3.44 29.74
N SER A 560 -5.46 3.71 29.70
CA SER A 560 -6.00 5.05 29.99
C SER A 560 -5.84 5.45 31.46
N ASP A 561 -6.03 6.75 31.76
CA ASP A 561 -6.25 7.27 33.13
C ASP A 561 -5.18 6.92 34.17
N ASN A 562 -3.90 6.95 33.77
CA ASN A 562 -2.75 6.58 34.60
C ASN A 562 -2.76 5.13 35.16
N LYS A 563 -3.49 4.22 34.52
CA LYS A 563 -3.48 2.79 34.88
C LYS A 563 -2.14 2.11 34.53
N CYS A 564 -1.91 0.97 35.15
CA CYS A 564 -0.77 0.09 34.92
C CYS A 564 -1.14 -1.00 33.91
N CYS A 565 -0.16 -1.43 33.10
CA CYS A 565 -0.31 -2.51 32.14
C CYS A 565 0.22 -3.80 32.76
N SER A 566 -0.64 -4.75 33.11
CA SER A 566 -0.18 -6.04 33.65
C SER A 566 0.68 -6.80 32.62
N SER A 567 1.48 -7.77 33.08
CA SER A 567 2.22 -8.69 32.20
C SER A 567 1.32 -9.44 31.21
N SER A 568 0.06 -9.68 31.61
CA SER A 568 -0.97 -10.28 30.77
C SER A 568 -1.62 -9.31 29.76
N GLY A 569 -1.32 -8.01 29.82
CA GLY A 569 -1.77 -6.99 28.86
C GLY A 569 -3.08 -6.28 29.22
N TYR A 570 -3.45 -6.20 30.49
CA TYR A 570 -4.72 -5.58 30.94
C TYR A 570 -4.47 -4.28 31.69
N CYS A 571 -5.43 -3.35 31.68
CA CYS A 571 -5.36 -2.10 32.44
C CYS A 571 -5.81 -2.33 33.89
N GLY A 572 -5.06 -1.82 34.86
CA GLY A 572 -5.55 -1.77 36.24
C GLY A 572 -4.70 -0.94 37.17
N THR A 573 -5.21 -0.67 38.37
CA THR A 573 -4.53 0.14 39.39
C THR A 573 -4.05 -0.68 40.60
N SER A 574 -4.39 -1.97 40.68
CA SER A 574 -3.95 -2.84 41.78
C SER A 574 -2.55 -3.40 41.55
N SER A 575 -1.96 -3.97 42.61
CA SER A 575 -0.64 -4.61 42.59
C SER A 575 -0.45 -5.61 41.45
N ALA A 576 -1.48 -6.41 41.14
CA ALA A 576 -1.47 -7.39 40.04
C ALA A 576 -1.23 -6.78 38.65
N TYR A 577 -1.42 -5.46 38.49
CA TYR A 577 -1.19 -4.72 37.25
C TYR A 577 0.03 -3.82 37.32
N CYS A 578 0.34 -3.29 38.51
CA CYS A 578 1.35 -2.26 38.70
C CYS A 578 2.72 -2.77 39.15
N ASP A 579 2.81 -3.99 39.69
CA ASP A 579 4.02 -4.49 40.34
C ASP A 579 4.85 -5.34 39.35
N ALA A 580 5.41 -6.48 39.79
CA ALA A 580 6.33 -7.29 38.97
C ALA A 580 5.67 -7.81 37.68
N GLY A 581 6.27 -7.49 36.54
CA GLY A 581 5.76 -7.83 35.21
C GLY A 581 4.94 -6.72 34.54
N CYS A 582 4.73 -5.57 35.19
CA CYS A 582 4.08 -4.44 34.54
C CYS A 582 4.87 -3.97 33.30
N GLN A 583 4.17 -3.73 32.19
CA GLN A 583 4.77 -3.41 30.89
C GLN A 583 5.07 -1.91 30.76
N VAL A 584 6.33 -1.56 31.04
CA VAL A 584 6.85 -0.18 30.95
C VAL A 584 6.65 0.38 29.54
N GLY A 585 6.21 1.63 29.46
CA GLY A 585 5.84 2.29 28.20
C GLY A 585 4.36 2.13 27.83
N PHE A 586 3.68 1.11 28.37
CA PHE A 586 2.25 0.86 28.12
C PHE A 586 1.36 1.08 29.35
N GLY A 587 1.95 1.39 30.51
CA GLY A 587 1.23 1.78 31.72
C GLY A 587 2.17 2.31 32.81
N LYS A 588 1.59 2.82 33.91
CA LYS A 588 2.31 3.47 35.04
C LYS A 588 2.91 2.47 36.03
N CYS A 589 3.89 1.68 35.58
CA CYS A 589 4.51 0.62 36.37
C CYS A 589 5.28 1.12 37.60
N LYS A 590 5.16 0.42 38.73
CA LYS A 590 6.01 0.61 39.89
C LYS A 590 7.35 -0.07 39.65
N VAL A 591 8.41 0.72 39.53
CA VAL A 591 9.77 0.20 39.40
C VAL A 591 10.22 -0.37 40.75
N SER A 592 10.27 -1.70 40.86
CA SER A 592 10.79 -2.38 42.06
C SER A 592 12.30 -2.55 41.93
N THR A 593 13.07 -1.90 42.80
CA THR A 593 14.54 -1.95 42.80
C THR A 593 15.06 -3.25 43.43
N THR A 594 15.21 -4.30 42.63
CA THR A 594 15.82 -5.56 43.10
C THR A 594 17.34 -5.46 43.12
N THR A 595 17.92 -5.26 44.30
CA THR A 595 19.35 -5.10 44.52
C THR A 595 20.15 -6.37 44.19
N THR A 596 21.09 -6.28 43.25
CA THR A 596 22.22 -7.22 43.12
C THR A 596 23.52 -6.46 43.39
N THR A 597 24.30 -6.90 44.37
CA THR A 597 25.36 -6.08 45.00
C THR A 597 26.76 -6.39 44.45
N LYS A 598 27.65 -5.37 44.50
CA LYS A 598 29.12 -5.37 44.27
C LYS A 598 29.58 -5.34 42.79
N THR A 599 30.47 -4.44 42.34
CA THR A 599 31.36 -3.46 43.02
C THR A 599 31.67 -2.25 42.09
N THR A 600 31.46 -1.03 42.60
CA THR A 600 32.10 0.31 42.31
C THR A 600 32.80 0.58 40.94
N THR A 601 32.66 1.74 40.26
CA THR A 601 32.42 3.13 40.72
C THR A 601 31.99 4.07 39.56
N LYS A 602 31.05 5.03 39.79
CA LYS A 602 30.81 6.31 39.05
C LYS A 602 30.55 6.26 37.51
N THR A 603 29.64 7.04 36.90
CA THR A 603 28.62 8.01 37.35
C THR A 603 27.55 8.11 36.27
N THR A 604 26.25 7.97 36.61
CA THR A 604 25.16 8.42 35.71
C THR A 604 23.88 8.68 36.50
N THR A 605 23.32 9.88 36.34
CA THR A 605 21.89 10.17 36.59
C THR A 605 21.43 11.35 35.74
N THR A 606 20.78 11.05 34.62
CA THR A 606 19.55 11.76 34.21
C THR A 606 18.51 11.54 35.32
N LYS A 607 17.80 12.53 35.85
CA LYS A 607 16.90 13.55 35.25
C LYS A 607 15.62 12.99 34.63
N GLY A 608 14.52 13.38 35.27
CA GLY A 608 13.11 13.49 34.84
C GLY A 608 12.31 13.89 36.11
N ASP A 609 11.27 14.72 36.13
CA ASP A 609 10.63 15.62 35.15
C ASP A 609 9.66 16.58 35.90
N SER A 610 9.20 17.75 35.42
CA SER A 610 9.46 18.54 34.19
C SER A 610 9.04 20.03 34.43
N ILE A 611 8.21 20.64 33.56
CA ILE A 611 7.50 21.94 33.68
C ILE A 611 8.37 23.23 33.59
N GLU A 612 7.74 24.33 33.16
CA GLU A 612 8.35 25.64 32.84
C GLU A 612 9.24 26.22 33.95
N THR A 613 10.33 26.87 33.52
CA THR A 613 11.41 27.32 34.39
C THR A 613 11.08 28.58 35.19
N GLY A 614 10.55 28.41 36.40
CA GLY A 614 10.78 29.36 37.49
C GLY A 614 12.23 29.27 37.97
N ASN A 615 12.89 30.39 38.21
CA ASN A 615 14.29 30.39 38.67
C ASN A 615 14.43 29.76 40.06
N VAL A 616 15.48 28.96 40.27
CA VAL A 616 15.74 28.33 41.57
C VAL A 616 16.18 29.39 42.58
N SER A 617 15.57 29.38 43.76
CA SER A 617 15.85 30.28 44.87
C SER A 617 17.27 30.09 45.41
N THR A 618 18.07 31.15 45.41
CA THR A 618 19.43 31.18 45.97
C THR A 618 19.54 31.88 47.33
N ASP A 619 18.49 32.60 47.77
CA ASP A 619 18.44 33.34 49.05
C ASP A 619 17.49 32.69 50.08
N GLY A 620 16.89 31.55 49.74
CA GLY A 620 15.94 30.85 50.59
C GLY A 620 14.49 31.33 50.48
N LYS A 621 14.14 32.22 49.53
CA LYS A 621 12.75 32.65 49.29
C LYS A 621 12.15 32.03 48.03
N CYS A 622 10.97 31.43 48.16
CA CYS A 622 10.22 30.81 47.05
C CYS A 622 8.75 31.27 47.03
N GLY A 623 8.02 30.96 45.96
CA GLY A 623 6.60 31.31 45.81
C GLY A 623 6.34 32.61 45.03
N PRO A 624 5.06 32.94 44.76
CA PRO A 624 4.69 33.97 43.79
C PRO A 624 4.98 35.40 44.25
N LYS A 625 5.16 35.61 45.57
CA LYS A 625 5.64 36.90 46.13
C LYS A 625 7.14 37.15 45.90
N ASN A 626 7.88 36.14 45.44
CA ASN A 626 9.32 36.16 45.23
C ASN A 626 9.67 35.86 43.75
N ASN A 627 8.98 36.49 42.80
CA ASN A 627 9.19 36.29 41.36
C ASN A 627 9.04 34.83 40.88
N ASN A 628 8.07 34.08 41.44
CA ASN A 628 7.82 32.67 41.11
C ASN A 628 9.04 31.75 41.31
N THR A 629 9.98 32.11 42.18
CA THR A 629 11.15 31.26 42.45
C THR A 629 10.75 29.95 43.13
N ILE A 630 11.46 28.88 42.78
CA ILE A 630 11.23 27.53 43.31
C ILE A 630 12.31 27.17 44.34
N CYS A 631 11.96 26.50 45.42
CA CYS A 631 12.92 26.14 46.46
C CYS A 631 13.90 25.05 45.94
N PRO A 632 15.22 25.15 46.19
CA PRO A 632 16.19 24.14 45.77
C PRO A 632 16.07 22.82 46.54
N ASP A 633 16.72 21.77 46.03
CA ASP A 633 16.97 20.49 46.71
C ASP A 633 15.73 19.78 47.29
N ASN A 634 14.59 19.86 46.57
CA ASN A 634 13.30 19.32 47.01
C ASN A 634 12.78 19.90 48.35
N LYS A 635 13.21 21.11 48.71
CA LYS A 635 12.70 21.83 49.88
C LYS A 635 11.28 22.31 49.67
N CYS A 636 10.55 22.43 50.77
CA CYS A 636 9.16 22.84 50.79
C CYS A 636 9.03 24.35 50.72
N CYS A 637 8.05 24.85 49.94
CA CYS A 637 7.73 26.28 49.91
C CYS A 637 6.68 26.58 50.98
N SER A 638 7.10 27.18 52.09
CA SER A 638 6.16 27.55 53.15
C SER A 638 5.09 28.52 52.64
N LYS A 639 3.93 28.56 53.31
CA LYS A 639 2.87 29.56 53.03
C LYS A 639 3.32 31.02 53.15
N TYR A 640 4.48 31.26 53.76
CA TYR A 640 5.10 32.57 53.93
C TYR A 640 6.17 32.87 52.86
N GLY A 641 6.45 31.93 51.95
CA GLY A 641 7.36 32.11 50.82
C GLY A 641 8.83 31.85 51.14
N TYR A 642 9.12 30.89 52.03
CA TYR A 642 10.48 30.50 52.40
C TYR A 642 10.74 29.00 52.15
N CYS A 643 11.98 28.67 51.80
CA CYS A 643 12.47 27.31 51.58
C CYS A 643 12.77 26.64 52.92
N GLY A 644 12.25 25.44 53.17
CA GLY A 644 12.69 24.64 54.31
C GLY A 644 12.16 23.21 54.31
N GLU A 645 12.66 22.39 55.23
CA GLU A 645 12.36 20.95 55.31
C GLU A 645 11.51 20.58 56.54
N THR A 646 11.24 21.54 57.43
CA THR A 646 10.43 21.32 58.63
C THR A 646 8.93 21.42 58.33
N ASP A 647 8.08 20.89 59.20
CA ASP A 647 6.61 20.94 59.03
C ASP A 647 6.04 22.35 58.91
N ALA A 648 6.73 23.37 59.44
CA ALA A 648 6.37 24.79 59.23
C ALA A 648 6.49 25.24 57.75
N HIS A 649 7.28 24.51 56.96
CA HIS A 649 7.48 24.71 55.53
C HIS A 649 6.71 23.69 54.69
N CYS A 650 6.68 22.42 55.11
CA CYS A 650 6.12 21.29 54.37
C CYS A 650 4.65 20.97 54.66
N GLY A 651 4.12 21.49 55.77
CA GLY A 651 2.76 21.25 56.26
C GLY A 651 1.70 22.19 55.67
N THR A 652 0.65 22.45 56.44
CA THR A 652 -0.58 23.10 55.97
C THR A 652 -0.33 24.51 55.40
N GLY A 653 -0.60 24.65 54.09
CA GLY A 653 -0.38 25.87 53.32
C GLY A 653 0.91 25.88 52.49
N CYS A 654 1.71 24.80 52.50
CA CYS A 654 2.84 24.65 51.60
C CYS A 654 2.40 24.81 50.13
N GLN A 655 3.19 25.55 49.35
CA GLN A 655 2.86 25.98 47.99
C GLN A 655 3.48 25.02 46.97
N SER A 656 2.74 23.97 46.60
CA SER A 656 3.22 22.81 45.80
C SER A 656 3.80 23.15 44.43
N ASN A 657 3.46 24.31 43.87
CA ASN A 657 3.99 24.76 42.57
C ASN A 657 5.39 25.40 42.69
N PHE A 658 5.86 25.65 43.91
CA PHE A 658 7.13 26.37 44.17
C PHE A 658 8.06 25.63 45.13
N GLY A 659 7.66 24.45 45.63
CA GLY A 659 8.47 23.56 46.47
C GLY A 659 7.66 22.30 46.82
N THR A 660 8.33 21.22 47.20
CA THR A 660 7.67 19.93 47.46
C THR A 660 6.85 19.98 48.76
N CYS A 661 5.61 19.47 48.76
CA CYS A 661 4.71 19.58 49.92
C CYS A 661 4.21 18.21 50.38
N ASN A 662 4.18 17.97 51.70
CA ASN A 662 4.13 16.61 52.24
C ASN A 662 2.72 16.02 52.44
N ASN A 663 1.64 16.71 52.06
CA ASN A 663 0.27 16.20 52.25
C ASN A 663 -0.69 16.60 51.12
N GLN A 664 -1.29 15.61 50.46
CA GLN A 664 -2.64 15.69 49.87
C GLN A 664 -3.33 14.31 49.97
N ASN A 665 -4.11 14.14 51.04
CA ASN A 665 -5.43 13.50 50.96
C ASN A 665 -6.33 14.16 52.02
N PRO A 666 -7.42 14.85 51.65
CA PRO A 666 -8.24 15.59 52.62
C PRO A 666 -9.35 14.72 53.26
N PRO A 667 -9.77 15.03 54.51
CA PRO A 667 -10.90 14.36 55.18
C PRO A 667 -12.25 15.07 54.93
N ASP A 668 -13.35 14.32 55.06
CA ASP A 668 -14.73 14.82 55.04
C ASP A 668 -15.13 15.58 56.32
N GLU A 669 -15.93 16.65 56.20
CA GLU A 669 -17.21 16.73 56.93
C GLU A 669 -18.23 17.74 56.38
N LYS A 670 -19.50 17.29 56.39
CA LYS A 670 -20.73 17.97 56.87
C LYS A 670 -21.79 18.50 55.89
N THR A 671 -23.02 18.22 56.30
CA THR A 671 -24.29 18.17 55.56
C THR A 671 -25.23 19.33 55.92
N THR A 672 -26.10 19.75 54.99
CA THR A 672 -27.47 20.20 55.33
C THR A 672 -28.47 19.72 54.28
N THR A 673 -29.70 19.39 54.70
CA THR A 673 -30.68 18.55 54.00
C THR A 673 -31.91 19.35 53.54
N THR A 674 -32.54 18.97 52.42
CA THR A 674 -34.00 19.16 52.23
C THR A 674 -34.63 17.95 51.54
N THR A 675 -35.66 17.37 52.16
CA THR A 675 -36.42 16.17 51.76
C THR A 675 -37.50 16.51 50.71
N THR A 676 -38.06 15.59 49.91
CA THR A 676 -39.18 14.70 50.36
C THR A 676 -39.57 13.63 49.31
N LYS A 677 -39.63 12.37 49.78
CA LYS A 677 -40.45 11.18 49.40
C LYS A 677 -40.84 10.90 47.92
N THR A 678 -40.47 9.75 47.34
CA THR A 678 -40.92 8.34 47.57
C THR A 678 -42.27 8.01 46.92
N THR A 679 -42.31 7.01 46.01
CA THR A 679 -42.91 5.67 46.26
C THR A 679 -42.71 4.75 45.04
N THR A 680 -42.05 3.61 45.25
CA THR A 680 -42.07 2.47 44.32
C THR A 680 -43.16 1.50 44.77
N THR A 681 -43.96 0.98 43.85
CA THR A 681 -44.88 -0.14 44.13
C THR A 681 -44.66 -1.24 43.11
N THR A 682 -44.25 -2.41 43.60
CA THR A 682 -43.98 -3.60 42.79
C THR A 682 -44.95 -4.72 43.18
N LYS A 683 -45.66 -5.32 42.22
CA LYS A 683 -46.12 -6.73 42.19
C LYS A 683 -46.72 -7.04 40.81
N THR A 684 -46.81 -8.27 40.27
CA THR A 684 -46.04 -9.55 40.31
C THR A 684 -46.80 -10.52 39.39
N THR A 685 -46.11 -11.32 38.53
CA THR A 685 -46.37 -12.74 38.12
C THR A 685 -45.76 -13.01 36.71
N THR A 686 -44.56 -13.57 36.57
CA THR A 686 -44.17 -15.02 36.57
C THR A 686 -44.52 -15.83 35.30
N THR A 687 -43.47 -16.26 34.57
CA THR A 687 -43.16 -17.69 34.27
C THR A 687 -41.70 -17.85 33.79
N LYS A 688 -41.16 -19.08 33.90
CA LYS A 688 -39.73 -19.44 33.67
C LYS A 688 -39.44 -19.86 32.22
N GLY A 689 -38.19 -19.65 31.77
CA GLY A 689 -37.53 -20.35 30.65
C GLY A 689 -36.01 -20.24 30.81
N ASN A 690 -35.25 -21.34 30.63
CA ASN A 690 -33.84 -21.45 31.05
C ASN A 690 -32.82 -20.84 30.07
N SER A 691 -31.74 -20.30 30.64
CA SER A 691 -30.46 -20.00 29.98
C SER A 691 -29.55 -21.24 29.86
N ILE A 692 -28.60 -21.22 28.92
CA ILE A 692 -27.56 -22.24 28.77
C ILE A 692 -26.27 -21.75 29.48
N GLU A 693 -25.78 -22.51 30.46
CA GLU A 693 -24.46 -22.33 31.08
C GLU A 693 -23.40 -23.25 30.45
N THR A 694 -22.15 -22.79 30.40
CA THR A 694 -20.97 -23.58 30.04
C THR A 694 -20.50 -24.42 31.22
N GLY A 695 -20.60 -25.75 31.13
CA GLY A 695 -20.15 -26.67 32.18
C GLY A 695 -18.64 -26.90 32.23
N ASN A 696 -18.09 -27.16 33.42
CA ASN A 696 -16.67 -27.47 33.63
C ASN A 696 -16.28 -28.84 33.03
N VAL A 697 -15.03 -28.99 32.56
CA VAL A 697 -14.53 -30.26 32.02
C VAL A 697 -14.26 -31.27 33.15
N SER A 698 -14.73 -32.50 32.97
CA SER A 698 -14.59 -33.62 33.90
C SER A 698 -13.14 -34.07 34.07
N THR A 699 -12.66 -34.12 35.31
CA THR A 699 -11.32 -34.61 35.67
C THR A 699 -11.32 -35.98 36.38
N ASP A 700 -12.48 -36.46 36.83
CA ASP A 700 -12.65 -37.76 37.51
C ASP A 700 -13.42 -38.80 36.66
N GLY A 701 -13.72 -38.46 35.40
CA GLY A 701 -14.44 -39.31 34.45
C GLY A 701 -15.97 -39.27 34.60
N LYS A 702 -16.53 -38.44 35.50
CA LYS A 702 -17.99 -38.26 35.65
C LYS A 702 -18.51 -37.02 34.93
N CYS A 703 -19.68 -37.14 34.32
CA CYS A 703 -20.29 -36.13 33.45
C CYS A 703 -21.81 -36.02 33.63
N GLY A 704 -22.41 -34.97 33.08
CA GLY A 704 -23.87 -34.80 33.04
C GLY A 704 -24.46 -34.14 34.29
N PRO A 705 -25.79 -34.00 34.33
CA PRO A 705 -26.48 -33.13 35.30
C PRO A 705 -26.46 -33.67 36.74
N LYS A 706 -26.15 -34.96 36.92
CA LYS A 706 -25.93 -35.56 38.25
C LYS A 706 -24.53 -35.24 38.83
N ASN A 707 -23.62 -34.71 38.01
CA ASN A 707 -22.23 -34.45 38.36
C ASN A 707 -21.89 -32.97 38.13
N ASN A 708 -22.74 -32.05 38.61
CA ASN A 708 -22.55 -30.60 38.47
C ASN A 708 -22.40 -30.10 37.02
N ASN A 709 -23.17 -30.68 36.09
CA ASN A 709 -23.17 -30.32 34.66
C ASN A 709 -21.79 -30.48 33.98
N THR A 710 -20.90 -31.33 34.49
CA THR A 710 -19.57 -31.50 33.89
C THR A 710 -19.62 -32.15 32.51
N ILE A 711 -18.77 -31.68 31.61
CA ILE A 711 -18.64 -32.18 30.23
C ILE A 711 -17.42 -33.10 30.09
N CYS A 712 -17.49 -34.08 29.21
CA CYS A 712 -16.37 -35.00 28.98
C CYS A 712 -15.21 -34.35 28.21
N PRO A 713 -13.94 -34.61 28.60
CA PRO A 713 -12.78 -34.18 27.83
C PRO A 713 -12.65 -34.93 26.49
N ASP A 714 -11.79 -34.43 25.62
CA ASP A 714 -11.29 -35.09 24.40
C ASP A 714 -12.36 -35.60 23.40
N ASN A 715 -13.52 -34.95 23.32
CA ASN A 715 -14.66 -35.42 22.53
C ASN A 715 -15.13 -36.84 22.91
N LYS A 716 -15.07 -37.17 24.21
CA LYS A 716 -15.64 -38.41 24.74
C LYS A 716 -17.14 -38.27 24.96
N CYS A 717 -17.83 -39.39 24.89
CA CYS A 717 -19.28 -39.47 25.03
C CYS A 717 -19.67 -39.50 26.51
N CYS A 718 -20.73 -38.79 26.89
CA CYS A 718 -21.27 -38.87 28.24
C CYS A 718 -22.40 -39.89 28.29
N SER A 719 -22.17 -41.05 28.91
CA SER A 719 -23.19 -42.11 29.02
C SER A 719 -24.45 -41.65 29.76
N LYS A 720 -25.58 -42.36 29.58
CA LYS A 720 -26.80 -42.18 30.40
C LYS A 720 -26.60 -42.33 31.92
N TYR A 721 -25.48 -42.93 32.34
CA TYR A 721 -25.12 -43.11 33.75
C TYR A 721 -24.22 -41.99 34.29
N GLY A 722 -23.80 -41.03 33.45
CA GLY A 722 -22.98 -39.89 33.86
C GLY A 722 -21.50 -40.21 33.96
N TYR A 723 -20.97 -41.01 33.03
CA TYR A 723 -19.54 -41.34 32.91
C TYR A 723 -19.04 -41.10 31.48
N CYS A 724 -17.78 -40.74 31.33
CA CYS A 724 -17.12 -40.47 30.05
C CYS A 724 -16.46 -41.71 29.44
N GLY A 725 -16.62 -41.91 28.13
CA GLY A 725 -15.95 -42.97 27.38
C GLY A 725 -16.24 -42.91 25.88
N GLU A 726 -15.59 -43.80 25.12
CA GLU A 726 -15.61 -43.80 23.63
C GLU A 726 -16.34 -45.02 23.03
N ALA A 727 -16.64 -46.03 23.84
CA ALA A 727 -17.39 -47.21 23.39
C ALA A 727 -18.90 -46.93 23.32
N ASP A 728 -19.65 -47.74 22.56
CA ASP A 728 -21.10 -47.60 22.40
C ASP A 728 -21.91 -47.60 23.71
N ALA A 729 -21.39 -48.20 24.79
CA ALA A 729 -21.99 -48.09 26.13
C ALA A 729 -22.06 -46.64 26.67
N TYR A 730 -21.23 -45.76 26.11
CA TYR A 730 -21.15 -44.33 26.40
C TYR A 730 -21.76 -43.48 25.28
N CYS A 731 -21.50 -43.84 24.01
CA CYS A 731 -21.85 -43.05 22.82
C CYS A 731 -23.20 -43.38 22.18
N GLY A 732 -23.74 -44.57 22.47
CA GLY A 732 -25.00 -45.08 21.94
C GLY A 732 -26.24 -44.59 22.71
N THR A 733 -27.25 -45.46 22.79
CA THR A 733 -28.60 -45.09 23.28
C THR A 733 -28.60 -44.54 24.70
N GLY A 734 -28.96 -43.26 24.82
CA GLY A 734 -29.01 -42.52 26.08
C GLY A 734 -27.77 -41.68 26.39
N CYS A 735 -26.79 -41.62 25.47
CA CYS A 735 -25.71 -40.64 25.54
C CYS A 735 -26.28 -39.21 25.70
N GLN A 736 -25.68 -38.42 26.58
CA GLN A 736 -26.13 -37.10 26.99
C GLN A 736 -25.40 -36.01 26.19
N SER A 737 -25.97 -35.62 25.04
CA SER A 737 -25.35 -34.77 24.01
C SER A 737 -24.87 -33.39 24.49
N ASN A 738 -25.43 -32.87 25.58
CA ASN A 738 -25.03 -31.59 26.16
C ASN A 738 -23.75 -31.69 27.01
N PHE A 739 -23.26 -32.92 27.25
CA PHE A 739 -22.14 -33.21 28.16
C PHE A 739 -21.08 -34.13 27.55
N GLY A 740 -21.23 -34.53 26.28
CA GLY A 740 -20.29 -35.33 25.51
C GLY A 740 -20.86 -35.60 24.11
N THR A 741 -20.02 -36.00 23.16
CA THR A 741 -20.42 -36.18 21.75
C THR A 741 -21.11 -37.53 21.55
N CYS A 742 -22.35 -37.53 21.05
CA CYS A 742 -23.17 -38.74 20.93
C CYS A 742 -23.35 -39.17 19.47
N ASN A 743 -23.41 -40.49 19.21
CA ASN A 743 -23.28 -41.03 17.85
C ASN A 743 -24.47 -40.80 16.92
N ASN A 744 -25.61 -40.25 17.38
CA ASN A 744 -26.82 -40.12 16.55
C ASN A 744 -27.59 -38.80 16.73
N GLN A 745 -27.54 -37.95 15.69
CA GLN A 745 -28.58 -36.98 15.34
C GLN A 745 -28.75 -36.94 13.81
N ASN A 746 -29.64 -37.79 13.29
CA ASN A 746 -30.54 -37.40 12.21
C ASN A 746 -31.84 -38.25 12.32
N PRO A 747 -33.04 -37.72 12.01
CA PRO A 747 -34.31 -38.41 12.34
C PRO A 747 -34.64 -39.59 11.39
N PRO A 748 -35.52 -40.51 11.82
CA PRO A 748 -35.75 -41.79 11.14
C PRO A 748 -36.91 -41.74 10.13
N ASP A 749 -36.88 -42.60 9.11
CA ASP A 749 -37.76 -43.79 9.14
C ASP A 749 -37.31 -44.88 8.17
N GLU A 750 -37.69 -46.12 8.49
CA GLU A 750 -37.18 -47.37 7.89
C GLU A 750 -38.23 -48.06 7.02
N LYS A 751 -37.83 -48.54 5.82
CA LYS A 751 -38.25 -49.87 5.33
C LYS A 751 -37.47 -50.34 4.10
N THR A 752 -36.60 -51.32 4.33
CA THR A 752 -35.94 -52.09 3.27
C THR A 752 -36.65 -53.43 3.13
N THR A 753 -36.89 -53.88 1.89
CA THR A 753 -37.24 -55.29 1.61
C THR A 753 -36.27 -55.84 0.57
N THR A 754 -35.63 -56.94 0.92
CA THR A 754 -34.54 -57.59 0.19
C THR A 754 -35.02 -58.31 -1.07
N THR A 755 -34.24 -58.28 -2.18
CA THR A 755 -34.07 -59.43 -3.10
C THR A 755 -32.75 -59.29 -3.86
N THR A 756 -32.14 -60.43 -4.17
CA THR A 756 -30.75 -60.62 -4.62
C THR A 756 -30.64 -60.83 -6.15
N THR A 757 -29.44 -60.61 -6.70
CA THR A 757 -28.69 -61.49 -7.67
C THR A 757 -28.35 -60.94 -9.08
N LYS A 758 -27.05 -61.04 -9.40
CA LYS A 758 -26.36 -61.18 -10.73
C LYS A 758 -26.58 -60.17 -11.88
N THR A 759 -25.54 -59.37 -12.06
CA THR A 759 -24.68 -59.28 -13.26
C THR A 759 -25.19 -59.82 -14.61
N THR A 760 -25.40 -58.92 -15.57
CA THR A 760 -24.91 -59.09 -16.97
C THR A 760 -24.69 -57.75 -17.66
N THR A 761 -23.72 -57.70 -18.57
CA THR A 761 -23.27 -56.52 -19.32
C THR A 761 -24.15 -56.19 -20.55
N THR A 762 -24.40 -54.90 -20.82
CA THR A 762 -24.08 -54.30 -22.14
C THR A 762 -24.04 -52.76 -22.15
N LYS A 763 -22.89 -52.25 -22.62
CA LYS A 763 -22.54 -50.95 -23.22
C LYS A 763 -23.61 -49.85 -23.44
N GLY A 764 -23.27 -48.62 -23.07
CA GLY A 764 -23.99 -47.38 -23.41
C GLY A 764 -23.22 -46.12 -22.97
N ASP A 765 -22.37 -45.61 -23.87
CA ASP A 765 -21.32 -44.60 -23.68
C ASP A 765 -21.63 -43.36 -22.81
N SER A 766 -20.71 -43.01 -21.89
CA SER A 766 -20.54 -41.65 -21.34
C SER A 766 -19.08 -41.42 -20.91
N ILE A 767 -18.58 -40.19 -21.07
CA ILE A 767 -17.16 -39.84 -20.92
C ILE A 767 -16.82 -39.56 -19.45
N GLU A 768 -15.76 -40.19 -18.94
CA GLU A 768 -15.42 -40.25 -17.51
C GLU A 768 -14.30 -39.27 -17.10
N THR A 769 -14.35 -38.83 -15.85
CA THR A 769 -13.27 -38.15 -15.13
C THR A 769 -12.06 -39.07 -14.91
N GLY A 770 -10.83 -38.57 -15.08
CA GLY A 770 -9.61 -39.39 -14.94
C GLY A 770 -9.42 -39.99 -13.54
N ASN A 771 -9.20 -41.31 -13.49
CA ASN A 771 -8.94 -42.06 -12.26
C ASN A 771 -7.54 -41.76 -11.67
N VAL A 772 -7.41 -41.77 -10.34
CA VAL A 772 -6.14 -41.51 -9.63
C VAL A 772 -5.41 -42.81 -9.31
N SER A 773 -4.09 -42.82 -9.52
CA SER A 773 -3.21 -43.99 -9.39
C SER A 773 -3.04 -44.45 -7.95
N THR A 774 -3.47 -45.68 -7.65
CA THR A 774 -3.25 -46.36 -6.37
C THR A 774 -2.08 -47.36 -6.38
N ASP A 775 -1.55 -47.74 -7.54
CA ASP A 775 -0.45 -48.71 -7.68
C ASP A 775 0.87 -48.10 -8.23
N GLY A 776 0.90 -46.78 -8.42
CA GLY A 776 2.05 -46.02 -8.92
C GLY A 776 2.18 -45.96 -10.44
N LYS A 777 1.21 -46.47 -11.21
CA LYS A 777 1.20 -46.42 -12.68
C LYS A 777 0.29 -45.32 -13.23
N CYS A 778 0.73 -44.66 -14.29
CA CYS A 778 0.04 -43.52 -14.89
C CYS A 778 0.16 -43.48 -16.41
N GLY A 779 -0.61 -42.58 -17.05
CA GLY A 779 -0.52 -42.36 -18.49
C GLY A 779 -1.45 -43.25 -19.33
N PRO A 780 -1.44 -43.08 -20.67
CA PRO A 780 -2.43 -43.67 -21.56
C PRO A 780 -2.27 -45.18 -21.72
N LYS A 781 -1.10 -45.73 -21.38
CA LYS A 781 -0.86 -47.19 -21.30
C LYS A 781 -1.48 -47.83 -20.05
N ASN A 782 -1.85 -47.02 -19.06
CA ASN A 782 -2.42 -47.44 -17.78
C ASN A 782 -3.79 -46.79 -17.59
N ASN A 783 -4.72 -47.03 -18.53
CA ASN A 783 -6.12 -46.56 -18.48
C ASN A 783 -6.30 -45.05 -18.23
N ASN A 784 -5.42 -44.20 -18.77
CA ASN A 784 -5.43 -42.75 -18.56
C ASN A 784 -5.33 -42.32 -17.08
N THR A 785 -4.76 -43.17 -16.21
CA THR A 785 -4.69 -42.92 -14.77
C THR A 785 -3.68 -41.81 -14.45
N ILE A 786 -4.01 -40.92 -13.52
CA ILE A 786 -3.22 -39.75 -13.12
C ILE A 786 -2.47 -39.97 -11.79
N CYS A 787 -1.30 -39.37 -11.62
CA CYS A 787 -0.53 -39.50 -10.39
C CYS A 787 -1.14 -38.72 -9.20
N PRO A 788 -1.16 -39.29 -7.98
CA PRO A 788 -1.55 -38.56 -6.78
C PRO A 788 -0.49 -37.54 -6.34
N ASP A 789 -0.86 -36.67 -5.40
CA ASP A 789 0.03 -35.79 -4.62
C ASP A 789 0.96 -34.86 -5.43
N ASN A 790 0.54 -34.39 -6.61
CA ASN A 790 1.38 -33.59 -7.51
C ASN A 790 2.70 -34.28 -7.91
N LYS A 791 2.66 -35.61 -8.08
CA LYS A 791 3.78 -36.40 -8.62
C LYS A 791 3.80 -36.37 -10.15
N CYS A 792 4.99 -36.49 -10.70
CA CYS A 792 5.25 -36.49 -12.14
C CYS A 792 4.94 -37.86 -12.74
N CYS A 793 4.31 -37.90 -13.92
CA CYS A 793 4.12 -39.14 -14.66
C CYS A 793 5.26 -39.32 -15.67
N SER A 794 6.17 -40.27 -15.43
CA SER A 794 7.31 -40.52 -16.31
C SER A 794 6.88 -40.92 -17.72
N LYS A 795 7.79 -40.78 -18.70
CA LYS A 795 7.58 -41.27 -20.08
C LYS A 795 7.31 -42.77 -20.19
N TYR A 796 7.55 -43.52 -19.12
CA TYR A 796 7.31 -44.96 -19.02
C TYR A 796 5.98 -45.30 -18.33
N GLY A 797 5.25 -44.31 -17.82
CA GLY A 797 3.95 -44.49 -17.17
C GLY A 797 4.02 -44.87 -15.70
N TYR A 798 4.95 -44.26 -14.95
CA TYR A 798 5.07 -44.43 -13.49
C TYR A 798 5.13 -43.09 -12.78
N CYS A 799 4.63 -43.04 -11.54
CA CYS A 799 4.59 -41.85 -10.71
C CYS A 799 5.84 -41.68 -9.84
N GLY A 800 6.39 -40.47 -9.78
CA GLY A 800 7.52 -40.13 -8.91
C GLY A 800 7.89 -38.65 -8.95
N GLU A 801 8.90 -38.26 -8.16
CA GLU A 801 9.23 -36.84 -7.88
C GLU A 801 10.62 -36.41 -8.37
N THR A 802 11.44 -37.35 -8.87
CA THR A 802 12.80 -37.05 -9.37
C THR A 802 12.80 -36.77 -10.87
N ASP A 803 13.90 -36.23 -11.41
CA ASP A 803 14.03 -35.92 -12.84
C ASP A 803 13.83 -37.12 -13.78
N ALA A 804 14.00 -38.35 -13.29
CA ALA A 804 13.66 -39.57 -14.04
C ALA A 804 12.15 -39.69 -14.35
N TYR A 805 11.31 -39.02 -13.55
CA TYR A 805 9.86 -38.95 -13.68
C TYR A 805 9.41 -37.58 -14.21
N CYS A 806 10.02 -36.49 -13.75
CA CYS A 806 9.62 -35.11 -14.01
C CYS A 806 10.29 -34.47 -15.24
N GLY A 807 11.39 -35.05 -15.70
CA GLY A 807 12.20 -34.55 -16.82
C GLY A 807 11.69 -34.96 -18.20
N THR A 808 12.62 -35.08 -19.16
CA THR A 808 12.32 -35.22 -20.59
C THR A 808 11.39 -36.40 -20.92
N GLY A 809 10.21 -36.09 -21.42
CA GLY A 809 9.16 -37.05 -21.80
C GLY A 809 8.12 -37.32 -20.72
N CYS A 810 8.17 -36.62 -19.58
CA CYS A 810 7.10 -36.62 -18.60
C CYS A 810 5.74 -36.29 -19.27
N GLN A 811 4.70 -37.02 -18.87
CA GLN A 811 3.38 -37.00 -19.50
C GLN A 811 2.44 -36.05 -18.74
N SER A 812 2.42 -34.78 -19.15
CA SER A 812 1.77 -33.66 -18.45
C SER A 812 0.27 -33.82 -18.19
N ASN A 813 -0.42 -34.59 -19.02
CA ASN A 813 -1.85 -34.90 -18.84
C ASN A 813 -2.12 -35.89 -17.69
N PHE A 814 -1.07 -36.50 -17.12
CA PHE A 814 -1.18 -37.58 -16.13
C PHE A 814 -0.28 -37.37 -14.90
N GLY A 815 0.45 -36.25 -14.84
CA GLY A 815 1.28 -35.85 -13.70
C GLY A 815 1.97 -34.50 -13.98
N THR A 816 2.55 -33.91 -12.95
CA THR A 816 3.11 -32.55 -12.94
C THR A 816 4.53 -32.51 -13.52
N CYS A 817 4.68 -32.12 -14.78
CA CYS A 817 5.99 -32.13 -15.46
C CYS A 817 6.76 -30.82 -15.33
N ASN A 818 8.09 -30.90 -15.23
CA ASN A 818 8.93 -29.74 -14.89
C ASN A 818 9.16 -28.73 -16.04
N ASN A 819 8.50 -28.84 -17.22
CA ASN A 819 8.54 -27.78 -18.24
C ASN A 819 7.45 -27.86 -19.36
N GLN A 820 6.79 -26.70 -19.56
CA GLN A 820 6.31 -26.09 -20.83
C GLN A 820 4.99 -26.50 -21.53
N ASN A 821 4.51 -25.52 -22.32
CA ASN A 821 3.28 -25.45 -23.13
C ASN A 821 3.10 -26.55 -24.20
N PRO A 822 1.86 -26.82 -24.66
CA PRO A 822 1.55 -27.87 -25.63
C PRO A 822 1.84 -27.49 -27.11
N PRO A 823 2.00 -28.48 -28.01
CA PRO A 823 2.18 -28.27 -29.45
C PRO A 823 0.85 -28.28 -30.24
N ASP A 824 0.75 -27.43 -31.27
CA ASP A 824 -0.31 -27.49 -32.31
C ASP A 824 0.16 -28.30 -33.53
N GLU A 825 -0.76 -29.05 -34.15
CA GLU A 825 -0.49 -29.79 -35.39
C GLU A 825 -1.32 -29.26 -36.59
N LYS A 826 -0.61 -28.95 -37.69
CA LYS A 826 -1.06 -28.81 -39.10
C LYS A 826 -2.11 -27.75 -39.47
N THR A 827 -1.67 -26.83 -40.32
CA THR A 827 -2.50 -26.21 -41.38
C THR A 827 -1.93 -26.60 -42.76
N THR A 828 -2.80 -26.83 -43.74
CA THR A 828 -2.45 -27.29 -45.09
C THR A 828 -1.96 -26.16 -46.01
N THR A 829 -0.99 -26.48 -46.86
CA THR A 829 -0.25 -25.58 -47.76
C THR A 829 -1.04 -25.11 -48.99
N THR A 830 -0.84 -23.87 -49.45
CA THR A 830 -0.75 -23.54 -50.89
C THR A 830 0.30 -22.45 -51.14
N THR A 831 1.15 -22.67 -52.14
CA THR A 831 2.38 -21.95 -52.52
C THR A 831 2.03 -20.76 -53.47
N THR A 832 2.79 -19.67 -53.68
CA THR A 832 4.10 -19.67 -54.37
C THR A 832 4.76 -18.26 -54.50
N LYS A 833 6.06 -18.16 -54.11
CA LYS A 833 7.16 -17.24 -54.57
C LYS A 833 6.96 -15.71 -54.56
N THR A 834 7.96 -14.92 -54.15
CA THR A 834 9.26 -14.77 -54.87
C THR A 834 10.47 -14.52 -53.93
N THR A 835 11.67 -14.51 -54.51
CA THR A 835 12.98 -14.98 -53.99
C THR A 835 13.75 -14.13 -52.98
N THR A 836 14.62 -14.84 -52.24
CA THR A 836 15.51 -14.44 -51.14
C THR A 836 16.91 -13.96 -51.53
N THR A 837 17.55 -13.18 -50.65
CA THR A 837 18.94 -13.41 -50.21
C THR A 837 19.04 -13.32 -48.67
N LYS A 838 20.10 -13.88 -48.08
CA LYS A 838 20.06 -14.56 -46.78
C LYS A 838 21.24 -14.16 -45.86
N GLY A 839 20.95 -13.86 -44.59
CA GLY A 839 21.88 -13.97 -43.45
C GLY A 839 21.14 -14.73 -42.34
N SER A 840 21.44 -16.01 -42.10
CA SER A 840 22.57 -16.58 -41.35
C SER A 840 22.26 -16.68 -39.86
N SER A 841 22.37 -17.90 -39.33
CA SER A 841 21.81 -18.37 -38.05
C SER A 841 22.82 -19.21 -37.29
N ILE A 842 22.87 -19.09 -35.96
CA ILE A 842 23.68 -19.89 -35.02
C ILE A 842 22.76 -20.09 -33.79
N GLU A 843 22.25 -21.29 -33.51
CA GLU A 843 22.82 -22.38 -32.69
C GLU A 843 22.89 -22.12 -31.16
N THR A 844 22.68 -23.19 -30.40
CA THR A 844 22.58 -23.22 -28.93
C THR A 844 23.94 -23.04 -28.24
N GLY A 845 24.15 -21.94 -27.52
CA GLY A 845 25.34 -21.71 -26.71
C GLY A 845 25.30 -22.39 -25.34
N ASN A 846 26.44 -22.90 -24.88
CA ASN A 846 26.58 -23.46 -23.52
C ASN A 846 26.56 -22.35 -22.45
N ILE A 847 25.86 -22.56 -21.35
CA ILE A 847 25.83 -21.59 -20.24
C ILE A 847 27.17 -21.61 -19.48
N SER A 848 27.73 -20.43 -19.24
CA SER A 848 29.00 -20.19 -18.55
C SER A 848 28.97 -20.65 -17.09
N ALA A 849 29.64 -21.75 -16.77
CA ALA A 849 29.79 -22.27 -15.40
C ALA A 849 30.96 -21.63 -14.60
N ASP A 850 31.98 -21.08 -15.27
CA ASP A 850 33.18 -20.50 -14.63
C ASP A 850 33.25 -18.97 -14.67
N GLY A 851 32.19 -18.33 -15.18
CA GLY A 851 32.07 -16.88 -15.34
C GLY A 851 32.71 -16.31 -16.60
N LYS A 852 33.15 -17.14 -17.56
CA LYS A 852 33.68 -16.69 -18.86
C LYS A 852 32.67 -16.84 -20.00
N CYS A 853 32.61 -15.85 -20.88
CA CYS A 853 31.61 -15.74 -21.96
C CYS A 853 32.21 -15.22 -23.28
N GLY A 854 31.44 -15.31 -24.36
CA GLY A 854 31.81 -14.72 -25.65
C GLY A 854 32.67 -15.63 -26.54
N PRO A 855 33.05 -15.13 -27.73
CA PRO A 855 33.62 -15.96 -28.79
C PRO A 855 35.05 -16.46 -28.49
N LYS A 856 35.73 -15.85 -27.50
CA LYS A 856 37.03 -16.32 -26.99
C LYS A 856 36.91 -17.48 -26.00
N ASN A 857 35.70 -17.79 -25.54
CA ASN A 857 35.42 -18.80 -24.52
C ASN A 857 34.39 -19.83 -25.04
N ASN A 858 34.59 -20.36 -26.24
CA ASN A 858 33.71 -21.35 -26.87
C ASN A 858 32.23 -20.91 -27.00
N ASN A 859 31.99 -19.63 -27.31
CA ASN A 859 30.64 -19.05 -27.47
C ASN A 859 29.74 -19.21 -26.22
N THR A 860 30.31 -19.31 -25.02
CA THR A 860 29.52 -19.46 -23.79
C THR A 860 28.71 -18.20 -23.46
N ILE A 861 27.52 -18.40 -22.94
CA ILE A 861 26.53 -17.36 -22.62
C ILE A 861 26.44 -17.19 -21.10
N CYS A 862 26.32 -15.96 -20.62
CA CYS A 862 26.19 -15.69 -19.19
C CYS A 862 24.84 -16.15 -18.60
N PRO A 863 24.84 -16.81 -17.42
CA PRO A 863 23.60 -17.16 -16.71
C PRO A 863 22.90 -15.91 -16.13
N ASP A 864 21.64 -16.08 -15.70
CA ASP A 864 20.86 -15.14 -14.88
C ASP A 864 20.74 -13.71 -15.44
N ASN A 865 20.68 -13.55 -16.77
CA ASN A 865 20.67 -12.25 -17.46
C ASN A 865 21.91 -11.38 -17.20
N LYS A 866 23.03 -11.98 -16.79
CA LYS A 866 24.29 -11.25 -16.58
C LYS A 866 24.90 -10.78 -17.89
N CYS A 867 25.64 -9.68 -17.82
CA CYS A 867 26.25 -9.03 -18.96
C CYS A 867 27.57 -9.71 -19.35
N CYS A 868 27.79 -9.95 -20.65
CA CYS A 868 29.08 -10.42 -21.12
C CYS A 868 29.99 -9.23 -21.47
N SER A 869 30.99 -8.97 -20.61
CA SER A 869 31.93 -7.87 -20.83
C SER A 869 32.69 -7.99 -22.15
N LYS A 870 33.24 -6.87 -22.65
CA LYS A 870 34.15 -6.83 -23.82
C LYS A 870 35.42 -7.69 -23.67
N TYR A 871 35.70 -8.16 -22.45
CA TYR A 871 36.83 -9.02 -22.11
C TYR A 871 36.45 -10.49 -22.01
N GLY A 872 35.17 -10.85 -22.17
CA GLY A 872 34.68 -12.24 -22.14
C GLY A 872 34.46 -12.80 -20.74
N TYR A 873 33.93 -11.96 -19.84
CA TYR A 873 33.54 -12.35 -18.47
C TYR A 873 32.12 -11.89 -18.14
N CYS A 874 31.43 -12.66 -17.31
CA CYS A 874 30.06 -12.39 -16.85
C CYS A 874 30.03 -11.53 -15.59
N GLY A 875 29.10 -10.56 -15.54
CA GLY A 875 28.84 -9.75 -14.36
C GLY A 875 27.73 -8.72 -14.58
N GLU A 876 27.35 -8.00 -13.52
CA GLU A 876 26.15 -7.14 -13.51
C GLU A 876 26.47 -5.63 -13.41
N THR A 877 27.74 -5.27 -13.23
CA THR A 877 28.15 -3.86 -13.10
C THR A 877 28.45 -3.23 -14.46
N ILE A 878 28.55 -1.90 -14.51
CA ILE A 878 28.84 -1.14 -15.74
C ILE A 878 30.17 -1.56 -16.43
N ALA A 879 31.11 -2.17 -15.70
CA ALA A 879 32.34 -2.74 -16.27
C ALA A 879 32.08 -3.96 -17.18
N TYR A 880 30.94 -4.64 -16.98
CA TYR A 880 30.48 -5.78 -17.75
C TYR A 880 29.37 -5.38 -18.74
N CYS A 881 28.42 -4.54 -18.31
CA CYS A 881 27.22 -4.16 -19.06
C CYS A 881 27.39 -2.94 -19.96
N GLY A 882 28.45 -2.15 -19.78
CA GLY A 882 28.68 -0.90 -20.50
C GLY A 882 29.30 -1.05 -21.89
N ALA A 883 29.96 0.01 -22.36
CA ALA A 883 30.46 0.12 -23.73
C ALA A 883 31.40 -1.05 -24.12
N GLY A 884 30.95 -1.83 -25.12
CA GLY A 884 31.64 -3.03 -25.62
C GLY A 884 31.12 -4.36 -25.05
N CYS A 885 30.09 -4.34 -24.19
CA CYS A 885 29.37 -5.54 -23.81
C CYS A 885 28.90 -6.33 -25.06
N GLN A 886 29.01 -7.66 -25.01
CA GLN A 886 28.79 -8.58 -26.12
C GLN A 886 27.39 -9.17 -26.04
N SER A 887 26.42 -8.51 -26.70
CA SER A 887 24.97 -8.78 -26.57
C SER A 887 24.52 -10.16 -27.05
N GLU A 888 25.33 -10.85 -27.86
CA GLU A 888 25.08 -12.24 -28.30
C GLU A 888 25.39 -13.27 -27.19
N PHE A 889 26.08 -12.87 -26.11
CA PHE A 889 26.60 -13.76 -25.07
C PHE A 889 26.23 -13.33 -23.64
N GLY A 890 25.45 -12.27 -23.48
CA GLY A 890 24.93 -11.79 -22.21
C GLY A 890 24.12 -10.50 -22.39
N THR A 891 23.32 -10.11 -21.40
CA THR A 891 22.42 -8.95 -21.51
C THR A 891 23.21 -7.65 -21.40
N CYS A 892 23.15 -6.75 -22.39
CA CYS A 892 23.89 -5.49 -22.36
C CYS A 892 22.99 -4.30 -22.05
N ALA A 893 23.53 -3.28 -21.38
CA ALA A 893 22.79 -2.05 -21.10
C ALA A 893 22.99 -1.04 -22.23
N ASP A 894 21.89 -0.54 -22.80
CA ASP A 894 21.94 0.53 -23.80
C ASP A 894 22.53 1.81 -23.19
N VAL A 895 23.72 2.19 -23.67
CA VAL A 895 24.46 3.34 -23.15
C VAL A 895 23.86 4.65 -23.69
N VAL A 896 22.80 5.12 -23.03
CA VAL A 896 22.26 6.47 -23.22
C VAL A 896 23.19 7.49 -22.54
N THR A 897 24.14 8.05 -23.29
CA THR A 897 25.01 9.15 -22.83
C THR A 897 24.25 10.48 -22.72
N SER A 898 23.47 10.62 -21.64
CA SER A 898 22.88 11.89 -21.25
C SER A 898 23.91 12.80 -20.58
N THR A 899 24.55 13.69 -21.35
CA THR A 899 25.30 14.83 -20.80
C THR A 899 24.41 16.07 -20.71
N ARG A 900 24.03 16.42 -19.47
CA ARG A 900 23.15 17.54 -19.13
C ARG A 900 23.97 18.71 -18.59
N THR A 901 23.98 19.85 -19.27
CA THR A 901 24.41 21.11 -18.64
C THR A 901 23.62 22.33 -19.14
N THR A 902 22.70 22.77 -18.29
CA THR A 902 22.28 24.16 -18.03
C THR A 902 22.35 25.21 -19.15
N THR A 903 21.18 25.72 -19.54
CA THR A 903 21.04 27.14 -19.96
C THR A 903 20.00 27.86 -19.11
N LYS A 904 20.45 28.97 -18.52
CA LYS A 904 19.63 29.99 -17.84
C LYS A 904 18.75 30.66 -18.90
N LYS A 905 17.44 30.78 -18.64
CA LYS A 905 16.48 31.34 -19.60
C LYS A 905 16.59 32.86 -19.68
N THR A 906 16.86 33.37 -20.88
CA THR A 906 16.55 34.75 -21.28
C THR A 906 15.71 34.71 -22.57
N THR A 907 15.16 35.85 -22.98
CA THR A 907 13.83 35.99 -23.59
C THR A 907 13.75 35.74 -25.13
N THR A 908 12.53 35.37 -25.56
CA THR A 908 11.84 35.71 -26.83
C THR A 908 12.00 34.92 -28.16
N THR A 909 10.84 34.85 -28.83
CA THR A 909 10.53 34.79 -30.28
C THR A 909 10.52 33.47 -31.09
N LYS A 910 9.51 33.39 -31.99
CA LYS A 910 9.16 32.28 -32.89
C LYS A 910 10.28 31.96 -33.91
N GLY A 911 10.46 30.68 -34.22
CA GLY A 911 11.25 30.19 -35.37
C GLY A 911 10.51 29.06 -36.10
N SER A 912 10.53 29.10 -37.44
CA SER A 912 9.82 28.14 -38.33
C SER A 912 10.61 26.85 -38.54
N THR A 913 9.90 25.75 -38.79
CA THR A 913 10.48 24.43 -39.11
C THR A 913 11.01 24.37 -40.56
N ALA A 914 12.20 23.82 -40.76
CA ALA A 914 12.84 23.64 -42.07
C ALA A 914 12.35 22.39 -42.81
N THR A 915 12.29 22.43 -44.15
CA THR A 915 11.61 21.41 -44.99
C THR A 915 12.50 20.74 -46.07
N GLY A 916 13.82 20.89 -46.00
CA GLY A 916 14.78 20.31 -46.95
C GLY A 916 15.37 18.94 -46.55
N ALA A 917 16.00 18.25 -47.50
CA ALA A 917 16.62 16.94 -47.29
C ALA A 917 17.86 17.00 -46.38
N LEU A 918 18.09 15.96 -45.58
CA LEU A 918 19.19 15.93 -44.60
C LEU A 918 20.59 15.84 -45.26
N SER A 919 21.53 16.64 -44.75
CA SER A 919 22.94 16.62 -45.17
C SER A 919 23.68 15.41 -44.59
N THR A 920 24.30 14.62 -45.47
CA THR A 920 25.18 13.48 -45.11
C THR A 920 26.68 13.78 -45.24
N ASP A 921 27.04 14.90 -45.85
CA ASP A 921 28.41 15.32 -46.21
C ASP A 921 28.85 16.62 -45.48
N GLY A 922 28.12 17.02 -44.45
CA GLY A 922 28.39 18.24 -43.67
C GLY A 922 28.08 19.56 -44.38
N LYS A 923 27.44 19.54 -45.56
CA LYS A 923 27.08 20.74 -46.35
C LYS A 923 25.57 20.98 -46.31
N CYS A 924 25.17 22.16 -45.84
CA CYS A 924 23.75 22.59 -45.79
C CYS A 924 23.57 24.00 -46.40
N GLY A 925 22.33 24.45 -46.56
CA GLY A 925 22.03 25.79 -47.08
C GLY A 925 21.57 25.83 -48.54
N SER A 926 21.12 27.00 -49.00
CA SER A 926 20.55 27.17 -50.35
C SER A 926 21.53 26.87 -51.47
N LYS A 927 22.83 27.09 -51.24
CA LYS A 927 23.93 26.77 -52.17
C LYS A 927 24.29 25.29 -52.25
N ASN A 928 23.73 24.45 -51.36
CA ASN A 928 23.99 23.02 -51.26
C ASN A 928 22.68 22.23 -51.45
N ASN A 929 21.95 22.50 -52.53
CA ASN A 929 20.68 21.85 -52.89
C ASN A 929 19.63 21.87 -51.77
N ASN A 930 19.52 22.98 -51.04
CA ASN A 930 18.59 23.15 -49.92
C ASN A 930 18.75 22.10 -48.79
N LYS A 931 19.93 21.47 -48.67
CA LYS A 931 20.22 20.49 -47.63
C LYS A 931 20.09 21.12 -46.24
N VAL A 932 19.48 20.40 -45.31
CA VAL A 932 19.30 20.78 -43.90
C VAL A 932 20.34 20.05 -43.04
N CYS A 933 20.95 20.74 -42.09
CA CYS A 933 21.97 20.13 -41.24
C CYS A 933 21.33 19.10 -40.27
N PRO A 934 21.89 17.87 -40.12
CA PRO A 934 21.32 16.84 -39.25
C PRO A 934 21.40 17.20 -37.76
N ASN A 935 20.62 16.47 -36.94
CA ASN A 935 20.59 16.61 -35.48
C ASN A 935 20.28 18.04 -34.98
N ASN A 936 19.44 18.79 -35.70
CA ASN A 936 19.15 20.21 -35.45
C ASN A 936 20.38 21.13 -35.46
N GLY A 937 21.44 20.75 -36.20
CA GLY A 937 22.63 21.57 -36.39
C GLY A 937 22.35 22.91 -37.05
N CYS A 938 23.28 23.84 -36.86
CA CYS A 938 23.27 25.17 -37.44
C CYS A 938 23.85 25.16 -38.86
N CYS A 939 23.24 25.92 -39.76
CA CYS A 939 23.74 26.11 -41.12
C CYS A 939 24.54 27.39 -41.20
N SER A 940 25.87 27.32 -41.26
CA SER A 940 26.70 28.53 -41.31
C SER A 940 26.40 29.37 -42.56
N LYS A 941 26.78 30.66 -42.54
CA LYS A 941 26.76 31.53 -43.74
C LYS A 941 27.57 31.00 -44.92
N TYR A 942 28.48 30.04 -44.67
CA TYR A 942 29.30 29.37 -45.68
C TYR A 942 28.71 28.04 -46.16
N GLY A 943 27.57 27.60 -45.61
CA GLY A 943 26.86 26.40 -46.02
C GLY A 943 27.39 25.10 -45.42
N TYR A 944 27.85 25.13 -44.17
CA TYR A 944 28.33 23.93 -43.46
C TYR A 944 27.54 23.67 -42.18
N CYS A 945 27.40 22.40 -41.84
CA CYS A 945 26.77 21.91 -40.61
C CYS A 945 27.71 22.12 -39.41
N GLY A 946 27.21 22.67 -38.31
CA GLY A 946 27.94 22.67 -37.03
C GLY A 946 27.09 23.14 -35.86
N THR A 947 27.67 23.18 -34.67
CA THR A 947 26.95 23.45 -33.40
C THR A 947 27.59 24.54 -32.54
N THR A 948 28.65 25.19 -33.03
CA THR A 948 29.32 26.32 -32.35
C THR A 948 28.91 27.66 -32.96
N ASP A 949 29.19 28.78 -32.29
CA ASP A 949 28.81 30.12 -32.74
C ASP A 949 29.31 30.49 -34.15
N ALA A 950 30.41 29.88 -34.62
CA ALA A 950 30.89 30.02 -35.99
C ALA A 950 29.90 29.50 -37.06
N TYR A 951 28.98 28.62 -36.66
CA TYR A 951 27.92 28.04 -37.49
C TYR A 951 26.54 28.60 -37.15
N CYS A 952 26.28 28.89 -35.87
CA CYS A 952 24.95 29.29 -35.36
C CYS A 952 24.71 30.81 -35.36
N GLY A 953 25.78 31.61 -35.24
CA GLY A 953 25.71 33.07 -35.10
C GLY A 953 25.46 33.83 -36.41
N SER A 954 25.95 35.07 -36.46
CA SER A 954 25.62 36.04 -37.52
C SER A 954 25.81 35.51 -38.96
N GLY A 955 24.68 35.42 -39.68
CA GLY A 955 24.60 34.92 -41.05
C GLY A 955 24.22 33.44 -41.18
N CYS A 956 23.95 32.75 -40.07
CA CYS A 956 23.37 31.41 -40.11
C CYS A 956 22.07 31.37 -40.94
N GLN A 957 21.91 30.32 -41.76
CA GLN A 957 20.81 30.19 -42.71
C GLN A 957 19.63 29.45 -42.05
N SER A 958 18.71 30.21 -41.45
CA SER A 958 17.62 29.70 -40.61
C SER A 958 16.61 28.78 -41.31
N GLY A 959 16.55 28.79 -42.65
CA GLY A 959 15.77 27.83 -43.44
C GLY A 959 16.41 26.44 -43.58
N PHE A 960 17.66 26.26 -43.16
CA PHE A 960 18.46 25.05 -43.40
C PHE A 960 19.22 24.54 -42.16
N GLY A 961 19.06 25.20 -41.02
CA GLY A 961 19.64 24.84 -39.74
C GLY A 961 19.16 25.78 -38.65
N ARG A 962 19.41 25.42 -37.39
CA ARG A 962 18.96 26.23 -36.24
C ARG A 962 19.95 27.36 -35.98
N CYS A 963 19.50 28.61 -35.94
CA CYS A 963 20.36 29.77 -35.69
C CYS A 963 20.13 30.34 -34.30
N SER A 964 21.16 30.96 -33.71
CA SER A 964 21.10 31.62 -32.39
C SER A 964 20.66 33.07 -32.45
#